data_AF-A0A1T5AB71-F1
#
_entry.id   AF-A0A1T5AB71-F1
#
_cell.length_a   1.000
_cell.length_b   1.000
_cell.length_c   1.000
_cell.angle_alpha   90.00
_cell.angle_beta   90.00
_cell.angle_gamma   90.00
#
_symmetry.space_group_name_H-M   'P 1'
#
loop_
_entity.id
_entity.type
_entity.pdbx_description
1 polymer ?
#
loop_
_entity_poly.entity_id
_entity_poly.type
_entity_poly.pdbx_seq_one_letter_code
_entity_poly.pdbx_strand_id
1 'polypeptide(L)'
;MKKETMVMWMRYMLLSLFIPLIMFSCAQVRDSGMASSNDKATFRVTGNPYLPLWEHLPDGEPRVFEDPDNPGKYRYYIIGSHDVRYTSYCGPDIRAWSAPVEDLSSWRDEGPIFTYHVDDQWDVMYAPDLVEVVRKDGTKEYYLYPHSRGPGREAMVAKGYRPDGPFTPINMTEDGRNTLPGSIMGFDPSVYIEYVTDPNDPDYEIGFRAYGYWGFQRSLAAELDQNTMYSVRPGTEVIDRFIPASFRYGVIRDPEGTEYPHVYEGEDLGSFNFFEAASIRKIGNKYIWVFSGYSGPDYGVSSTNSTLRYAYGDSPLGPWRSGGVLVDSRAPVLNEDGSALQTSYSGHNTHGSIELINDQWYAFYHRAPRSFGNARQPMVAPIIIEWDEKPVADGGKVIIRAYDPYAEDKIWTAKDSQGIEYTGAEVTSEGFHIYGLDPYNYYSAGYACYLSNLGSQQDSWDIWDNNMPIGVVLSGDIIGYKYFGFGGLDTDKKGLKAFEGSKPGNNTAFNLFLTPKTDQAFKVNVWLDGPWDNNAWNGTKIGEILVPANSAKETNKYSIDVSEFVDHLEKKHAIFLVAEGPAEEGLFDLIGLGFSSDQKEIVRPIAPTVNIQVNGNEVEIPATPVRSTNENGIVDYTLYQASYKFSSGTSETPNVTASASNPAVRVDIMQADSIDGIAVVNFDYNGIVKTYNVVFESE
;
A
#
# COMPACT_ATOMS: atom_id res chain seq x y z
N MET A 1 33.74 9.11 -45.75
CA MET A 1 35.12 8.57 -45.77
C MET A 1 35.50 8.23 -44.34
N LYS A 2 35.32 6.99 -43.87
CA LYS A 2 36.37 5.96 -43.68
C LYS A 2 37.67 6.51 -43.05
N LYS A 3 37.94 6.20 -41.79
CA LYS A 3 38.85 5.10 -41.40
C LYS A 3 38.94 4.89 -39.88
N GLU A 4 38.85 3.63 -39.51
CA GLU A 4 39.15 2.99 -38.21
C GLU A 4 40.66 2.80 -37.99
N THR A 5 41.09 2.65 -36.73
CA THR A 5 42.07 1.66 -36.15
C THR A 5 42.41 2.12 -34.72
N MET A 6 42.15 1.43 -33.59
CA MET A 6 42.50 0.08 -33.07
C MET A 6 43.95 -0.06 -32.52
N VAL A 7 44.06 -0.78 -31.38
CA VAL A 7 45.27 -1.42 -30.73
C VAL A 7 45.87 -0.60 -29.55
N MET A 8 45.69 -0.94 -28.25
CA MET A 8 46.10 -2.08 -27.38
C MET A 8 47.40 -1.87 -26.57
N TRP A 9 47.29 -2.08 -25.25
CA TRP A 9 48.23 -2.72 -24.28
C TRP A 9 49.27 -1.91 -23.47
N MET A 10 48.88 -1.60 -22.23
CA MET A 10 49.44 -2.05 -20.93
C MET A 10 50.89 -2.62 -20.86
N ARG A 11 51.75 -2.02 -20.01
CA ARG A 11 52.42 -2.66 -18.84
C ARG A 11 53.46 -1.76 -18.12
N TYR A 12 53.24 -1.64 -16.80
CA TYR A 12 54.15 -1.51 -15.64
C TYR A 12 55.63 -1.12 -15.77
N MET A 13 56.06 -0.19 -14.90
CA MET A 13 57.33 -0.30 -14.19
C MET A 13 57.24 0.25 -12.76
N LEU A 14 57.64 -0.58 -11.80
CA LEU A 14 57.75 -0.31 -10.37
C LEU A 14 58.82 0.75 -10.06
N LEU A 15 58.58 1.55 -9.02
CA LEU A 15 59.66 2.02 -8.14
C LEU A 15 59.12 2.26 -6.73
N SER A 16 59.58 1.40 -5.83
CA SER A 16 59.38 1.40 -4.39
C SER A 16 60.37 2.35 -3.71
N LEU A 17 59.89 3.14 -2.76
CA LEU A 17 60.73 3.85 -1.79
C LEU A 17 60.05 3.81 -0.41
N PHE A 18 60.72 3.09 0.49
CA PHE A 18 60.42 2.90 1.91
C PHE A 18 60.82 4.16 2.71
N ILE A 19 59.94 4.65 3.60
CA ILE A 19 60.26 5.54 4.73
C ILE A 19 59.45 5.05 5.96
N PRO A 20 60.03 4.96 7.17
CA PRO A 20 59.45 4.21 8.29
C PRO A 20 58.43 5.03 9.10
N LEU A 21 57.31 4.41 9.44
CA LEU A 21 56.27 4.95 10.31
C LEU A 21 56.68 4.82 11.79
N ILE A 22 56.63 5.94 12.50
CA ILE A 22 56.68 6.00 13.97
C ILE A 22 55.28 5.65 14.49
N MET A 23 55.22 4.64 15.36
CA MET A 23 54.00 4.21 16.06
C MET A 23 53.53 5.29 17.05
N PHE A 24 52.29 5.75 16.89
CA PHE A 24 51.46 6.24 17.99
C PHE A 24 50.17 5.42 18.01
N SER A 25 49.93 4.78 19.14
CA SER A 25 48.77 3.96 19.45
C SER A 25 47.56 4.86 19.72
N CYS A 26 46.53 4.76 18.89
CA CYS A 26 45.16 5.15 19.21
C CYS A 26 44.25 3.96 18.89
N ALA A 27 43.44 3.57 19.87
CA ALA A 27 42.54 2.43 19.81
C ALA A 27 41.56 2.54 18.63
N GLN A 28 41.55 1.53 17.76
CA GLN A 28 40.48 1.31 16.80
C GLN A 28 39.37 0.51 17.49
N VAL A 29 38.21 1.14 17.64
CA VAL A 29 36.93 0.44 17.74
C VAL A 29 36.80 -0.38 16.45
N ARG A 30 36.59 -1.69 16.60
CA ARG A 30 36.37 -2.60 15.48
C ARG A 30 35.00 -2.30 14.90
N ASP A 31 35.01 -1.63 13.76
CA ASP A 31 33.90 -1.57 12.83
C ASP A 31 33.68 -2.99 12.30
N SER A 32 32.61 -3.65 12.77
CA SER A 32 32.14 -4.92 12.23
C SER A 32 31.41 -4.63 10.92
N GLY A 33 32.17 -4.43 9.86
CA GLY A 33 31.65 -4.37 8.50
C GLY A 33 31.02 -5.71 8.14
N MET A 34 29.70 -5.81 8.28
CA MET A 34 28.90 -6.75 7.50
C MET A 34 28.98 -6.30 6.05
N ALA A 35 29.47 -7.21 5.20
CA ALA A 35 29.49 -7.01 3.76
C ALA A 35 28.07 -6.72 3.27
N SER A 36 27.86 -5.54 2.69
CA SER A 36 26.61 -5.19 2.01
C SER A 36 26.49 -5.95 0.69
N SER A 37 25.82 -7.10 0.72
CA SER A 37 25.10 -7.55 -0.47
C SER A 37 23.86 -6.67 -0.60
N ASN A 38 23.99 -5.59 -1.37
CA ASN A 38 22.95 -4.56 -1.56
C ASN A 38 21.76 -5.02 -2.43
N ASP A 39 21.45 -6.31 -2.47
CA ASP A 39 20.29 -6.83 -3.20
C ASP A 39 19.06 -6.70 -2.28
N LYS A 40 18.42 -5.52 -2.31
CA LYS A 40 17.13 -5.28 -1.66
C LYS A 40 16.12 -6.34 -2.14
N ALA A 41 15.37 -6.93 -1.21
CA ALA A 41 14.40 -7.97 -1.52
C ALA A 41 13.34 -7.45 -2.52
N THR A 42 13.08 -8.26 -3.55
CA THR A 42 12.06 -7.97 -4.57
C THR A 42 10.95 -9.01 -4.47
N PHE A 43 9.72 -8.54 -4.40
CA PHE A 43 8.52 -9.33 -4.22
C PHE A 43 7.69 -9.29 -5.50
N ARG A 44 7.27 -10.48 -5.95
CA ARG A 44 6.29 -10.59 -7.02
C ARG A 44 4.90 -10.58 -6.40
N VAL A 45 4.13 -9.55 -6.73
CA VAL A 45 2.76 -9.36 -6.23
C VAL A 45 1.79 -9.33 -7.39
N THR A 46 0.58 -9.82 -7.15
CA THR A 46 -0.46 -9.90 -8.16
C THR A 46 -1.78 -9.45 -7.56
N GLY A 47 -2.25 -8.26 -7.93
CA GLY A 47 -3.55 -7.74 -7.52
C GLY A 47 -3.51 -6.69 -6.41
N ASN A 48 -4.65 -6.48 -5.75
CA ASN A 48 -4.87 -5.59 -4.61
C ASN A 48 -5.11 -6.41 -3.33
N PRO A 49 -4.43 -6.14 -2.20
CA PRO A 49 -3.35 -5.16 -2.03
C PRO A 49 -2.19 -5.38 -3.00
N TYR A 50 -1.59 -4.29 -3.47
CA TYR A 50 -0.50 -4.34 -4.45
C TYR A 50 0.89 -4.46 -3.82
N LEU A 51 0.95 -4.67 -2.51
CA LEU A 51 2.15 -5.09 -1.76
C LEU A 51 1.89 -6.48 -1.16
N PRO A 52 2.91 -7.16 -0.59
CA PRO A 52 2.68 -8.41 0.12
C PRO A 52 1.56 -8.29 1.16
N LEU A 53 0.77 -9.34 1.33
CA LEU A 53 -0.42 -9.36 2.18
C LEU A 53 -0.13 -9.21 3.69
N TRP A 54 1.13 -9.36 4.10
CA TRP A 54 1.57 -9.06 5.47
C TRP A 54 1.99 -7.59 5.65
N GLU A 55 2.17 -6.84 4.56
CA GLU A 55 2.59 -5.44 4.56
C GLU A 55 1.39 -4.51 4.74
N HIS A 56 1.54 -3.54 5.65
CA HIS A 56 0.49 -2.60 6.04
C HIS A 56 1.04 -1.18 5.94
N LEU A 57 1.04 -0.65 4.71
CA LEU A 57 1.53 0.69 4.38
C LEU A 57 0.37 1.63 4.03
N PRO A 58 -0.26 2.28 5.03
CA PRO A 58 -1.28 3.29 4.77
C PRO A 58 -0.70 4.65 4.44
N ASP A 59 -1.62 5.58 4.17
CA ASP A 59 -1.30 6.99 3.96
C ASP A 59 -0.24 7.19 2.87
N GLY A 60 -0.33 6.33 1.85
CA GLY A 60 0.68 6.24 0.80
C GLY A 60 0.53 7.35 -0.24
N GLU A 61 1.60 8.11 -0.42
CA GLU A 61 1.74 9.14 -1.44
C GLU A 61 2.53 8.58 -2.65
N PRO A 62 1.87 8.43 -3.81
CA PRO A 62 2.47 7.86 -5.01
C PRO A 62 3.37 8.89 -5.72
N ARG A 63 4.54 8.46 -6.19
CA ARG A 63 5.49 9.27 -6.95
C ARG A 63 6.15 8.46 -8.07
N VAL A 64 6.36 9.05 -9.24
CA VAL A 64 7.25 8.49 -10.27
C VAL A 64 8.55 9.28 -10.27
N PHE A 65 9.64 8.64 -9.83
CA PHE A 65 10.97 9.23 -9.82
C PHE A 65 11.93 8.47 -10.73
N GLU A 66 12.98 9.14 -11.17
CA GLU A 66 14.08 8.46 -11.86
C GLU A 66 14.70 7.42 -10.91
N ASP A 67 14.98 6.23 -11.43
CA ASP A 67 15.67 5.19 -10.68
C ASP A 67 17.08 5.69 -10.32
N PRO A 68 17.36 5.92 -9.02
CA PRO A 68 18.64 6.46 -8.60
C PRO A 68 19.79 5.45 -8.78
N ASP A 69 19.47 4.17 -9.02
CA ASP A 69 20.43 3.12 -9.31
C ASP A 69 20.56 2.86 -10.82
N ASN A 70 19.60 3.32 -11.64
CA ASN A 70 19.58 3.16 -13.09
C ASN A 70 19.14 4.46 -13.81
N PRO A 71 20.02 5.47 -13.95
CA PRO A 71 19.69 6.75 -14.59
C PRO A 71 19.04 6.59 -15.97
N GLY A 72 18.00 7.37 -16.25
CA GLY A 72 17.14 7.27 -17.43
C GLY A 72 16.03 6.21 -17.36
N LYS A 73 16.01 5.37 -16.32
CA LYS A 73 14.86 4.53 -15.96
C LYS A 73 14.06 5.19 -14.87
N TYR A 74 12.80 4.76 -14.71
CA TYR A 74 11.89 5.33 -13.73
C TYR A 74 11.29 4.22 -12.88
N ARG A 75 11.06 4.55 -11.63
CA ARG A 75 10.34 3.69 -10.70
C ARG A 75 9.14 4.46 -10.17
N TYR A 76 8.05 3.73 -10.03
CA TYR A 76 6.97 4.15 -9.18
C TYR A 76 7.37 3.88 -7.73
N TYR A 77 7.15 4.85 -6.85
CA TYR A 77 7.32 4.78 -5.41
C TYR A 77 5.96 4.99 -4.74
N ILE A 78 5.68 4.21 -3.70
CA ILE A 78 4.67 4.53 -2.69
C ILE A 78 5.41 4.85 -1.39
N ILE A 79 5.19 6.05 -0.86
CA ILE A 79 5.81 6.53 0.38
C ILE A 79 4.70 6.68 1.40
N GLY A 80 4.74 5.96 2.50
CA GLY A 80 3.62 5.93 3.43
C GLY A 80 4.02 5.81 4.90
N SER A 81 2.99 5.90 5.73
CA SER A 81 3.07 5.42 7.11
C SER A 81 3.22 3.89 7.11
N HIS A 82 3.56 3.32 8.27
CA HIS A 82 3.73 1.88 8.40
C HIS A 82 3.01 1.35 9.65
N ASP A 83 1.93 0.59 9.48
CA ASP A 83 1.10 0.04 10.56
C ASP A 83 1.78 -1.20 11.19
N VAL A 84 2.92 -1.01 11.85
CA VAL A 84 3.64 -2.07 12.61
C VAL A 84 3.17 -2.25 14.06
N ARG A 85 2.24 -1.39 14.50
CA ARG A 85 1.64 -1.41 15.84
C ARG A 85 0.26 -2.04 15.80
N TYR A 86 -0.03 -2.92 16.77
CA TYR A 86 -1.30 -3.63 16.80
C TYR A 86 -2.45 -2.79 17.38
N THR A 87 -2.17 -1.97 18.38
CA THR A 87 -3.20 -1.27 19.19
C THR A 87 -3.29 0.24 18.92
N SER A 88 -2.49 0.77 18.00
CA SER A 88 -2.47 2.18 17.62
C SER A 88 -2.03 2.32 16.17
N TYR A 89 -2.38 3.44 15.53
CA TYR A 89 -1.94 3.76 14.17
C TYR A 89 -0.42 3.84 14.02
N CYS A 90 0.03 3.42 12.84
CA CYS A 90 1.35 3.65 12.28
C CYS A 90 2.51 3.16 13.16
N GLY A 91 3.72 3.60 12.82
CA GLY A 91 4.98 3.04 13.29
C GLY A 91 6.07 4.10 13.41
N PRO A 92 7.29 3.69 13.77
CA PRO A 92 8.39 4.61 14.00
C PRO A 92 9.10 5.07 12.72
N ASP A 93 8.66 4.61 11.56
CA ASP A 93 9.24 4.90 10.26
C ASP A 93 8.24 5.49 9.25
N ILE A 94 8.80 6.24 8.31
CA ILE A 94 8.24 6.36 6.96
C ILE A 94 8.84 5.24 6.11
N ARG A 95 7.96 4.41 5.55
CA ARG A 95 8.34 3.28 4.69
C ARG A 95 8.15 3.67 3.23
N ALA A 96 9.05 3.19 2.37
CA ALA A 96 8.85 3.26 0.93
C ALA A 96 8.96 1.89 0.28
N TRP A 97 8.13 1.70 -0.74
CA TRP A 97 8.20 0.57 -1.66
C TRP A 97 8.24 1.10 -3.08
N SER A 98 8.87 0.37 -4.01
CA SER A 98 8.94 0.82 -5.39
C SER A 98 8.90 -0.31 -6.41
N ALA A 99 8.38 -0.04 -7.60
CA ALA A 99 8.42 -0.95 -8.73
C ALA A 99 8.95 -0.23 -9.98
N PRO A 100 9.72 -0.90 -10.86
CA PRO A 100 10.01 -0.36 -12.19
C PRO A 100 8.71 -0.02 -12.90
N VAL A 101 8.63 1.12 -13.59
CA VAL A 101 7.41 1.46 -14.34
C VAL A 101 7.15 0.45 -15.46
N GLU A 102 8.19 -0.22 -15.98
CA GLU A 102 8.05 -1.29 -16.97
C GLU A 102 7.54 -2.64 -16.40
N ASP A 103 7.47 -2.81 -15.08
CA ASP A 103 7.03 -4.05 -14.43
C ASP A 103 6.43 -3.80 -13.03
N LEU A 104 5.16 -3.42 -13.01
CA LEU A 104 4.38 -3.11 -11.79
C LEU A 104 4.00 -4.35 -10.97
N SER A 105 4.52 -5.53 -11.33
CA SER A 105 4.42 -6.74 -10.50
C SER A 105 5.66 -7.00 -9.65
N SER A 106 6.73 -6.19 -9.81
CA SER A 106 8.05 -6.43 -9.22
C SER A 106 8.42 -5.34 -8.21
N TRP A 107 8.05 -5.56 -6.94
CA TRP A 107 8.15 -4.54 -5.89
C TRP A 107 9.36 -4.74 -4.99
N ARG A 108 10.14 -3.68 -4.84
CA ARG A 108 11.30 -3.59 -3.95
C ARG A 108 10.87 -2.89 -2.67
N ASP A 109 11.13 -3.54 -1.55
CA ASP A 109 11.05 -2.88 -0.24
C ASP A 109 12.27 -1.95 -0.12
N GLU A 110 12.04 -0.63 -0.09
CA GLU A 110 13.13 0.33 0.04
C GLU A 110 13.61 0.47 1.49
N GLY A 111 12.87 -0.11 2.45
CA GLY A 111 13.14 -0.01 3.86
C GLY A 111 12.55 1.24 4.53
N PRO A 112 12.88 1.46 5.80
CA PRO A 112 12.52 2.67 6.53
C PRO A 112 13.37 3.84 6.00
N ILE A 113 12.81 4.64 5.10
CA ILE A 113 13.56 5.76 4.49
C ILE A 113 13.79 6.90 5.49
N PHE A 114 13.00 6.94 6.57
CA PHE A 114 13.16 7.92 7.65
C PHE A 114 12.63 7.39 8.98
N THR A 115 13.36 7.70 10.06
CA THR A 115 12.99 7.44 11.47
C THR A 115 13.54 8.58 12.32
N TYR A 116 12.96 8.83 13.51
CA TYR A 116 13.50 9.83 14.43
C TYR A 116 13.47 9.35 15.88
N HIS A 117 14.64 9.35 16.53
CA HIS A 117 14.83 8.91 17.91
C HIS A 117 15.40 10.04 18.76
N VAL A 118 14.75 10.36 19.87
CA VAL A 118 15.15 11.43 20.80
C VAL A 118 14.68 11.08 22.21
N ASP A 119 15.50 11.41 23.22
CA ASP A 119 15.20 11.14 24.64
C ASP A 119 14.80 9.65 24.90
N ASP A 120 15.54 8.71 24.31
CA ASP A 120 15.32 7.25 24.40
C ASP A 120 13.93 6.78 23.93
N GLN A 121 13.30 7.54 23.03
CA GLN A 121 12.02 7.22 22.41
C GLN A 121 12.05 7.44 20.91
N TRP A 122 11.41 6.55 20.17
CA TRP A 122 11.12 6.69 18.75
C TRP A 122 9.82 7.48 18.58
N ASP A 123 9.85 8.47 17.68
CA ASP A 123 8.63 9.14 17.23
C ASP A 123 7.74 8.18 16.43
N VAL A 124 6.46 8.50 16.33
CA VAL A 124 5.54 7.83 15.40
C VAL A 124 5.37 8.72 14.18
N MET A 125 5.45 8.14 12.98
CA MET A 125 5.39 8.87 11.72
C MET A 125 4.07 8.60 11.00
N TYR A 126 3.39 9.67 10.59
CA TYR A 126 2.10 9.64 9.92
C TYR A 126 2.24 10.19 8.49
N ALA A 127 1.26 9.90 7.62
CA ALA A 127 1.01 10.48 6.30
C ALA A 127 2.12 11.39 5.73
N PRO A 128 3.14 10.81 5.08
CA PRO A 128 4.24 11.59 4.53
C PRO A 128 3.87 12.21 3.17
N ASP A 129 4.62 13.25 2.80
CA ASP A 129 4.81 13.60 1.38
C ASP A 129 6.31 13.68 1.05
N LEU A 130 6.68 13.31 -0.17
CA LEU A 130 8.02 13.38 -0.73
C LEU A 130 7.99 14.10 -2.08
N VAL A 131 8.69 15.22 -2.22
CA VAL A 131 8.78 15.97 -3.48
C VAL A 131 10.21 16.08 -4.01
N GLU A 132 10.36 16.00 -5.33
CA GLU A 132 11.63 16.26 -6.04
C GLU A 132 11.69 17.73 -6.48
N VAL A 133 12.81 18.39 -6.18
CA VAL A 133 13.19 19.70 -6.71
C VAL A 133 14.42 19.52 -7.58
N VAL A 134 14.27 19.74 -8.89
CA VAL A 134 15.38 19.77 -9.85
C VAL A 134 15.88 21.21 -9.95
N ARG A 135 17.08 21.46 -9.42
CA ARG A 135 17.75 22.76 -9.49
C ARG A 135 18.17 23.09 -10.93
N LYS A 136 18.42 24.37 -11.22
CA LYS A 136 18.86 24.82 -12.56
C LYS A 136 20.14 24.15 -13.08
N ASP A 137 21.01 23.72 -12.18
CA ASP A 137 22.24 22.99 -12.51
C ASP A 137 22.02 21.48 -12.75
N GLY A 138 20.78 21.01 -12.63
CA GLY A 138 20.40 19.60 -12.76
C GLY A 138 20.48 18.81 -11.44
N THR A 139 20.90 19.42 -10.33
CA THR A 139 20.93 18.76 -9.04
C THR A 139 19.52 18.42 -8.58
N LYS A 140 19.30 17.16 -8.22
CA LYS A 140 18.03 16.68 -7.67
C LYS A 140 18.07 16.69 -6.15
N GLU A 141 17.11 17.36 -5.55
CA GLU A 141 16.93 17.39 -4.11
C GLU A 141 15.55 16.83 -3.77
N TYR A 142 15.49 16.02 -2.72
CA TYR A 142 14.26 15.40 -2.27
C TYR A 142 13.90 15.94 -0.91
N TYR A 143 12.69 16.47 -0.77
CA TYR A 143 12.17 17.00 0.49
C TYR A 143 11.07 16.09 1.01
N LEU A 144 11.33 15.47 2.16
CA LEU A 144 10.39 14.60 2.88
C LEU A 144 9.71 15.42 3.98
N TYR A 145 8.39 15.34 4.03
CA TYR A 145 7.52 15.88 5.06
C TYR A 145 6.97 14.68 5.85
N PRO A 146 7.69 14.16 6.87
CA PRO A 146 7.39 12.88 7.49
C PRO A 146 6.22 12.90 8.49
N HIS A 147 5.67 14.08 8.81
CA HIS A 147 4.59 14.28 9.79
C HIS A 147 4.80 13.47 11.08
N SER A 148 5.78 13.89 11.89
CA SER A 148 6.06 13.28 13.19
C SER A 148 4.97 13.59 14.21
N ARG A 149 4.57 12.58 15.00
CA ARG A 149 3.69 12.73 16.17
C ARG A 149 4.46 13.01 17.46
N GLY A 150 5.77 13.23 17.39
CA GLY A 150 6.61 13.67 18.50
C GLY A 150 6.22 15.07 18.98
N PRO A 151 6.15 15.33 20.30
CA PRO A 151 5.83 16.66 20.81
C PRO A 151 6.79 17.74 20.27
N GLY A 152 6.26 18.77 19.62
CA GLY A 152 7.04 19.86 19.03
C GLY A 152 7.66 19.55 17.66
N ARG A 153 7.33 18.40 17.05
CA ARG A 153 7.99 17.90 15.82
C ARG A 153 7.07 17.68 14.62
N GLU A 154 5.79 18.04 14.73
CA GLU A 154 4.79 17.87 13.66
C GLU A 154 5.25 18.47 12.33
N ALA A 155 5.81 19.69 12.37
CA ALA A 155 6.25 20.43 11.19
C ALA A 155 7.66 20.06 10.69
N MET A 156 8.19 18.90 11.05
CA MET A 156 9.51 18.46 10.62
C MET A 156 9.57 18.36 9.09
N VAL A 157 10.70 18.79 8.53
CA VAL A 157 11.05 18.59 7.12
C VAL A 157 12.46 18.00 7.07
N ALA A 158 12.64 16.99 6.23
CA ALA A 158 13.92 16.35 6.00
C ALA A 158 14.30 16.44 4.52
N LYS A 159 15.60 16.45 4.23
CA LYS A 159 16.15 16.58 2.89
C LYS A 159 17.11 15.43 2.57
N GLY A 160 17.04 14.93 1.35
CA GLY A 160 17.94 13.94 0.78
C GLY A 160 18.29 14.27 -0.68
N TYR A 161 19.10 13.41 -1.29
CA TYR A 161 19.49 13.51 -2.71
C TYR A 161 19.09 12.28 -3.53
N ARG A 162 18.29 11.41 -2.92
CA ARG A 162 17.73 10.20 -3.51
C ARG A 162 16.29 10.02 -3.04
N PRO A 163 15.41 9.39 -3.84
CA PRO A 163 14.04 9.11 -3.44
C PRO A 163 13.94 8.07 -2.31
N ASP A 164 14.94 7.18 -2.19
CA ASP A 164 15.03 6.14 -1.15
C ASP A 164 15.94 6.54 0.03
N GLY A 165 16.23 7.85 0.16
CA GLY A 165 17.03 8.38 1.26
C GLY A 165 18.54 8.13 1.15
N PRO A 166 19.30 8.35 2.24
CA PRO A 166 18.82 8.80 3.56
C PRO A 166 18.34 10.27 3.55
N PHE A 167 17.42 10.58 4.47
CA PHE A 167 16.90 11.93 4.69
C PHE A 167 17.41 12.51 6.01
N THR A 168 17.78 13.79 6.03
CA THR A 168 18.27 14.51 7.21
C THR A 168 17.34 15.68 7.55
N PRO A 169 16.85 15.82 8.81
CA PRO A 169 16.03 16.97 9.21
C PRO A 169 16.75 18.30 9.01
N ILE A 170 16.04 19.31 8.47
CA ILE A 170 16.62 20.63 8.15
C ILE A 170 16.09 21.76 9.02
N ASN A 171 15.07 21.50 9.84
CA ASN A 171 14.37 22.52 10.62
C ASN A 171 14.18 22.12 12.09
N MET A 172 15.20 21.52 12.69
CA MET A 172 15.18 21.10 14.10
C MET A 172 16.04 22.02 14.98
N THR A 173 15.65 22.19 16.24
CA THR A 173 16.52 22.74 17.28
C THR A 173 17.75 21.84 17.47
N GLU A 174 18.84 22.40 18.00
CA GLU A 174 20.09 21.66 18.22
C GLU A 174 19.92 20.43 19.12
N ASP A 175 18.99 20.50 20.09
CA ASP A 175 18.65 19.37 20.96
C ASP A 175 17.67 18.37 20.34
N GLY A 176 17.21 18.60 19.11
CA GLY A 176 16.29 17.73 18.37
C GLY A 176 14.85 17.70 18.91
N ARG A 177 14.51 18.51 19.92
CA ARG A 177 13.21 18.40 20.58
C ARG A 177 12.09 19.13 19.87
N ASN A 178 12.40 20.22 19.17
CA ASN A 178 11.40 21.07 18.54
C ASN A 178 11.81 21.42 17.11
N THR A 179 10.83 21.68 16.26
CA THR A 179 11.09 22.35 15.00
C THR A 179 11.47 23.81 15.23
N LEU A 180 12.21 24.41 14.30
CA LEU A 180 12.60 25.81 14.34
C LEU A 180 11.38 26.73 14.24
N PRO A 181 11.41 27.92 14.90
CA PRO A 181 10.35 28.92 14.76
C PRO A 181 10.06 29.25 13.30
N GLY A 182 8.77 29.31 12.95
CA GLY A 182 8.32 29.56 11.57
C GLY A 182 8.10 28.30 10.74
N SER A 183 8.34 27.10 11.27
CA SER A 183 7.92 25.84 10.64
C SER A 183 6.39 25.72 10.68
N ILE A 184 5.74 25.53 9.53
CA ILE A 184 4.26 25.65 9.41
C ILE A 184 3.51 24.39 9.01
N MET A 185 4.19 23.39 8.43
CA MET A 185 3.52 22.20 7.92
C MET A 185 2.87 21.43 9.09
N GLY A 186 1.59 21.15 8.99
CA GLY A 186 0.86 20.42 10.02
C GLY A 186 0.46 19.01 9.58
N PHE A 187 -0.62 18.53 10.18
CA PHE A 187 -1.18 17.19 9.94
C PHE A 187 -1.44 16.88 8.46
N ASP A 188 -1.05 15.70 7.99
CA ASP A 188 -1.20 15.21 6.60
C ASP A 188 -0.71 16.22 5.54
N PRO A 189 0.59 16.55 5.55
CA PRO A 189 1.16 17.51 4.63
C PRO A 189 1.16 17.00 3.19
N SER A 190 0.94 17.91 2.24
CA SER A 190 1.30 17.72 0.84
C SER A 190 1.92 18.99 0.27
N VAL A 191 2.83 18.82 -0.67
CA VAL A 191 3.58 19.89 -1.32
C VAL A 191 3.50 19.78 -2.84
N TYR A 192 3.26 20.92 -3.48
CA TYR A 192 3.36 21.08 -4.92
C TYR A 192 4.57 21.94 -5.29
N ILE A 193 5.38 21.46 -6.24
CA ILE A 193 6.48 22.21 -6.83
C ILE A 193 6.06 22.71 -8.21
N GLU A 194 5.99 24.03 -8.38
CA GLU A 194 5.72 24.68 -9.66
C GLU A 194 7.02 25.20 -10.27
N TYR A 195 7.49 24.61 -11.37
CA TYR A 195 8.68 25.11 -12.05
C TYR A 195 8.41 26.42 -12.80
N VAL A 196 9.29 27.40 -12.57
CA VAL A 196 9.24 28.73 -13.18
C VAL A 196 10.17 28.76 -14.39
N THR A 197 9.59 28.93 -15.57
CA THR A 197 10.31 28.85 -16.85
C THR A 197 10.33 30.16 -17.64
N ASP A 198 9.48 31.13 -17.30
CA ASP A 198 9.48 32.45 -17.94
C ASP A 198 10.66 33.30 -17.41
N PRO A 199 11.60 33.74 -18.27
CA PRO A 199 12.73 34.58 -17.88
C PRO A 199 12.36 35.94 -17.27
N ASN A 200 11.11 36.40 -17.46
CA ASN A 200 10.62 37.66 -16.90
C ASN A 200 10.00 37.49 -15.51
N ASP A 201 9.81 36.25 -15.05
CA ASP A 201 9.28 35.96 -13.73
C ASP A 201 10.34 36.28 -12.66
N PRO A 202 9.98 36.98 -11.55
CA PRO A 202 10.93 37.31 -10.49
C PRO A 202 11.58 36.08 -9.83
N ASP A 203 10.93 34.93 -9.86
CA ASP A 203 11.44 33.67 -9.34
C ASP A 203 12.23 32.86 -10.37
N TYR A 204 12.42 33.39 -11.59
CA TYR A 204 13.12 32.66 -12.66
C TYR A 204 14.49 32.18 -12.21
N GLU A 205 15.26 32.97 -11.46
CA GLU A 205 16.59 32.54 -10.99
C GLU A 205 16.56 31.43 -9.95
N ILE A 206 15.51 31.37 -9.12
CA ILE A 206 15.31 30.29 -8.17
C ILE A 206 14.81 29.03 -8.91
N GLY A 207 13.96 29.22 -9.93
CA GLY A 207 13.52 28.20 -10.88
C GLY A 207 12.24 27.45 -10.51
N PHE A 208 11.66 27.69 -9.33
CA PHE A 208 10.39 27.05 -8.91
C PHE A 208 9.69 27.88 -7.84
N ARG A 209 8.39 27.67 -7.62
CA ARG A 209 7.63 28.03 -6.40
C ARG A 209 7.17 26.75 -5.71
N ALA A 210 6.92 26.82 -4.41
CA ALA A 210 6.43 25.69 -3.63
C ALA A 210 5.16 26.08 -2.86
N TYR A 211 4.21 25.14 -2.78
CA TYR A 211 2.92 25.34 -2.12
C TYR A 211 2.67 24.18 -1.17
N GLY A 212 2.35 24.46 0.09
CA GLY A 212 2.01 23.46 1.10
C GLY A 212 0.52 23.41 1.37
N TYR A 213 -0.01 22.22 1.62
CA TYR A 213 -1.41 21.92 1.96
C TYR A 213 -1.40 20.98 3.15
N TRP A 214 -2.22 21.23 4.17
CA TRP A 214 -2.28 20.35 5.34
C TRP A 214 -3.58 20.56 6.13
N GLY A 215 -3.84 19.67 7.09
CA GLY A 215 -4.81 19.87 8.15
C GLY A 215 -5.75 18.70 8.39
N PHE A 216 -6.34 18.69 9.60
CA PHE A 216 -7.30 17.69 10.06
C PHE A 216 -8.55 18.40 10.58
N GLN A 217 -9.69 18.11 9.98
CA GLN A 217 -10.99 18.76 10.23
C GLN A 217 -10.96 20.29 10.10
N ARG A 218 -9.95 20.81 9.42
CA ARG A 218 -9.67 22.21 9.11
C ARG A 218 -8.59 22.21 8.04
N SER A 219 -8.87 22.76 6.87
CA SER A 219 -7.92 22.78 5.76
C SER A 219 -7.08 24.04 5.77
N LEU A 220 -5.79 23.91 5.47
CA LEU A 220 -4.80 24.99 5.45
C LEU A 220 -3.94 24.90 4.19
N ALA A 221 -3.48 26.04 3.69
CA ALA A 221 -2.48 26.09 2.62
C ALA A 221 -1.59 27.32 2.75
N ALA A 222 -0.41 27.30 2.12
CA ALA A 222 0.49 28.45 2.04
C ALA A 222 1.45 28.34 0.85
N GLU A 223 1.95 29.48 0.38
CA GLU A 223 3.21 29.49 -0.37
C GLU A 223 4.38 29.23 0.58
N LEU A 224 5.26 28.31 0.22
CA LEU A 224 6.46 27.98 1.00
C LEU A 224 7.64 28.83 0.54
N ASP A 225 8.46 29.26 1.49
CA ASP A 225 9.74 29.91 1.20
C ASP A 225 10.66 28.90 0.50
N GLN A 226 11.05 29.19 -0.73
CA GLN A 226 11.88 28.32 -1.57
C GLN A 226 13.27 28.05 -0.99
N ASN A 227 13.73 28.88 -0.03
CA ASN A 227 15.03 28.71 0.62
C ASN A 227 14.96 27.73 1.79
N THR A 228 13.82 27.67 2.49
CA THR A 228 13.66 26.86 3.70
C THR A 228 12.86 25.59 3.45
N MET A 229 11.85 25.65 2.57
CA MET A 229 10.86 24.60 2.30
C MET A 229 9.99 24.19 3.50
N TYR A 230 10.06 24.91 4.63
CA TYR A 230 9.26 24.65 5.84
C TYR A 230 8.55 25.88 6.40
N SER A 231 8.90 27.10 5.95
CA SER A 231 8.29 28.35 6.41
C SER A 231 7.44 29.01 5.32
N VAL A 232 6.58 29.94 5.72
CA VAL A 232 5.78 30.75 4.79
C VAL A 232 6.70 31.61 3.93
N ARG A 233 6.38 31.73 2.65
CA ARG A 233 7.09 32.62 1.72
C ARG A 233 6.98 34.07 2.18
N PRO A 234 8.09 34.84 2.24
CA PRO A 234 8.04 36.24 2.63
C PRO A 234 7.04 37.06 1.81
N GLY A 235 6.17 37.81 2.49
CA GLY A 235 5.13 38.62 1.85
C GLY A 235 3.81 37.87 1.60
N THR A 236 3.72 36.59 1.96
CA THR A 236 2.50 35.78 1.93
C THR A 236 2.09 35.38 3.35
N GLU A 237 0.93 34.73 3.49
CA GLU A 237 0.41 34.24 4.77
C GLU A 237 -0.17 32.83 4.64
N VAL A 238 -0.36 32.18 5.79
CA VAL A 238 -1.11 30.92 5.83
C VAL A 238 -2.58 31.21 5.57
N ILE A 239 -3.15 30.50 4.60
CA ILE A 239 -4.57 30.53 4.29
C ILE A 239 -5.27 29.55 5.23
N ASP A 240 -6.11 30.09 6.10
CA ASP A 240 -6.90 29.33 7.06
C ASP A 240 -8.29 29.00 6.53
N ARG A 241 -8.75 27.76 6.75
CA ARG A 241 -10.02 27.22 6.23
C ARG A 241 -10.09 27.36 4.72
N PHE A 242 -9.10 26.79 4.05
CA PHE A 242 -8.87 26.93 2.62
C PHE A 242 -10.04 26.39 1.76
N ILE A 243 -10.60 25.24 2.14
CA ILE A 243 -11.91 24.71 1.69
C ILE A 243 -12.76 24.24 2.89
N PRO A 244 -14.09 24.17 2.78
CA PRO A 244 -14.97 23.81 3.90
C PRO A 244 -14.71 22.40 4.45
N ALA A 245 -14.43 22.33 5.75
CA ALA A 245 -14.37 21.07 6.50
C ALA A 245 -15.77 20.66 6.98
N SER A 246 -16.01 19.35 7.13
CA SER A 246 -17.33 18.81 7.52
C SER A 246 -17.26 17.86 8.72
N PHE A 247 -18.37 17.72 9.46
CA PHE A 247 -18.57 16.69 10.49
C PHE A 247 -19.10 15.38 9.92
N ARG A 248 -19.83 15.48 8.81
CA ARG A 248 -20.41 14.41 7.98
C ARG A 248 -20.83 15.03 6.66
N TYR A 249 -21.25 14.22 5.68
CA TYR A 249 -21.68 14.70 4.37
C TYR A 249 -22.65 15.89 4.47
N GLY A 250 -22.31 17.01 3.85
CA GLY A 250 -23.13 18.21 3.75
C GLY A 250 -23.20 19.08 5.02
N VAL A 251 -22.55 18.67 6.12
CA VAL A 251 -22.61 19.40 7.41
C VAL A 251 -21.27 20.04 7.71
N ILE A 252 -21.16 21.32 7.36
CA ILE A 252 -19.97 22.15 7.60
C ILE A 252 -19.65 22.19 9.10
N ARG A 253 -18.37 22.00 9.40
CA ARG A 253 -17.80 22.01 10.75
C ARG A 253 -17.28 23.37 11.17
N ASP A 254 -16.83 24.17 10.21
CA ASP A 254 -16.23 25.46 10.47
C ASP A 254 -17.22 26.43 11.17
N PRO A 255 -16.70 27.45 11.88
CA PRO A 255 -17.55 28.43 12.55
C PRO A 255 -18.57 29.07 11.61
N GLU A 256 -19.78 29.30 12.11
CA GLU A 256 -20.83 29.99 11.35
C GLU A 256 -20.33 31.36 10.87
N GLY A 257 -20.59 31.67 9.60
CA GLY A 257 -20.11 32.91 8.95
C GLY A 257 -18.67 32.86 8.44
N THR A 258 -18.00 31.70 8.47
CA THR A 258 -16.71 31.52 7.77
C THR A 258 -16.87 31.82 6.28
N GLU A 259 -16.00 32.66 5.74
CA GLU A 259 -15.91 32.95 4.31
C GLU A 259 -14.83 32.07 3.65
N TYR A 260 -15.08 31.65 2.41
CA TYR A 260 -14.16 30.79 1.64
C TYR A 260 -13.72 31.50 0.35
N PRO A 261 -12.78 32.46 0.42
CA PRO A 261 -12.39 33.27 -0.74
C PRO A 261 -11.68 32.45 -1.85
N HIS A 262 -11.21 31.25 -1.52
CA HIS A 262 -10.59 30.31 -2.45
C HIS A 262 -11.55 29.25 -2.98
N VAL A 263 -12.86 29.46 -2.84
CA VAL A 263 -13.91 28.64 -3.46
C VAL A 263 -14.66 29.53 -4.44
N TYR A 264 -15.02 28.99 -5.62
CA TYR A 264 -15.79 29.77 -6.58
C TYR A 264 -17.16 30.17 -6.01
N GLU A 265 -17.58 31.41 -6.30
CA GLU A 265 -18.90 31.90 -5.88
C GLU A 265 -20.02 31.01 -6.43
N GLY A 266 -21.01 30.71 -5.58
CA GLY A 266 -22.17 29.88 -5.92
C GLY A 266 -21.96 28.37 -5.82
N GLU A 267 -20.76 27.90 -5.47
CA GLU A 267 -20.54 26.49 -5.13
C GLU A 267 -21.33 26.08 -3.88
N ASP A 268 -21.81 24.85 -3.86
CA ASP A 268 -22.31 24.23 -2.64
C ASP A 268 -21.13 23.93 -1.71
N LEU A 269 -20.95 24.76 -0.67
CA LEU A 269 -19.89 24.59 0.32
C LEU A 269 -19.95 23.22 1.02
N GLY A 270 -21.17 22.70 1.24
CA GLY A 270 -21.38 21.37 1.83
C GLY A 270 -20.95 20.23 0.92
N SER A 271 -20.67 20.50 -0.36
CA SER A 271 -20.19 19.51 -1.32
C SER A 271 -18.67 19.33 -1.30
N PHE A 272 -17.88 20.10 -0.54
CA PHE A 272 -16.44 19.86 -0.43
C PHE A 272 -16.16 18.73 0.55
N ASN A 273 -16.77 18.79 1.74
CA ASN A 273 -16.71 17.74 2.75
C ASN A 273 -15.29 17.36 3.21
N PHE A 274 -14.37 18.32 3.31
CA PHE A 274 -12.99 18.04 3.72
C PHE A 274 -12.91 17.42 5.14
N PHE A 275 -12.02 16.43 5.29
CA PHE A 275 -11.68 15.80 6.57
C PHE A 275 -10.16 15.83 6.83
N GLU A 276 -9.32 15.22 5.98
CA GLU A 276 -7.85 15.14 6.14
C GLU A 276 -7.15 14.79 4.80
N ALA A 277 -5.90 14.32 4.82
CA ALA A 277 -5.22 13.67 3.70
C ALA A 277 -5.06 14.51 2.43
N ALA A 278 -4.60 15.76 2.55
CA ALA A 278 -4.39 16.60 1.37
C ALA A 278 -3.36 15.98 0.42
N SER A 279 -3.65 15.95 -0.88
CA SER A 279 -2.69 15.58 -1.92
C SER A 279 -2.99 16.34 -3.21
N ILE A 280 -1.99 17.02 -3.77
CA ILE A 280 -2.15 17.97 -4.89
C ILE A 280 -1.45 17.45 -6.15
N ARG A 281 -2.09 17.61 -7.31
CA ARG A 281 -1.55 17.27 -8.63
C ARG A 281 -1.88 18.35 -9.65
N LYS A 282 -1.09 18.43 -10.72
CA LYS A 282 -1.42 19.21 -11.91
C LYS A 282 -1.65 18.26 -13.09
N ILE A 283 -2.77 18.43 -13.78
CA ILE A 283 -3.16 17.64 -14.95
C ILE A 283 -3.49 18.62 -16.08
N GLY A 284 -2.68 18.57 -17.14
CA GLY A 284 -2.74 19.59 -18.19
C GLY A 284 -2.57 21.00 -17.62
N ASN A 285 -3.61 21.83 -17.76
CA ASN A 285 -3.65 23.20 -17.23
C ASN A 285 -4.49 23.34 -15.95
N LYS A 286 -4.89 22.23 -15.31
CA LYS A 286 -5.72 22.21 -14.12
C LYS A 286 -4.96 21.70 -12.91
N TYR A 287 -5.27 22.24 -11.74
CA TYR A 287 -4.81 21.75 -10.45
C TYR A 287 -5.93 20.92 -9.83
N ILE A 288 -5.58 19.75 -9.30
CA ILE A 288 -6.50 18.79 -8.69
C ILE A 288 -6.04 18.55 -7.27
N TRP A 289 -6.87 18.92 -6.32
CA TRP A 289 -6.64 18.68 -4.91
C TRP A 289 -7.48 17.48 -4.47
N VAL A 290 -6.82 16.35 -4.24
CA VAL A 290 -7.38 15.14 -3.62
C VAL A 290 -7.33 15.28 -2.10
N PHE A 291 -8.35 14.80 -1.41
CA PHE A 291 -8.39 14.77 0.04
C PHE A 291 -9.32 13.68 0.55
N SER A 292 -9.11 13.24 1.79
CA SER A 292 -10.10 12.44 2.51
C SER A 292 -11.27 13.32 2.89
N GLY A 293 -12.48 12.89 2.54
CA GLY A 293 -13.68 13.68 2.77
C GLY A 293 -14.91 12.80 2.97
N TYR A 294 -15.99 13.40 3.46
CA TYR A 294 -17.24 12.68 3.67
C TYR A 294 -18.00 12.49 2.35
N SER A 295 -18.33 11.24 2.02
CA SER A 295 -19.20 10.86 0.88
C SER A 295 -20.18 9.76 1.29
N GLY A 296 -21.07 9.39 0.38
CA GLY A 296 -22.04 8.30 0.56
C GLY A 296 -23.45 8.73 0.17
N PRO A 297 -24.02 9.76 0.85
CA PRO A 297 -25.38 10.21 0.55
C PRO A 297 -25.56 10.79 -0.87
N ASP A 298 -24.48 11.27 -1.50
CA ASP A 298 -24.45 11.67 -2.92
C ASP A 298 -24.73 10.51 -3.88
N TYR A 299 -24.53 9.27 -3.45
CA TYR A 299 -24.81 8.04 -4.20
C TYR A 299 -25.57 7.00 -3.35
N GLY A 300 -26.41 7.46 -2.42
CA GLY A 300 -27.43 6.61 -1.78
C GLY A 300 -26.95 5.70 -0.63
N VAL A 301 -25.71 5.81 -0.15
CA VAL A 301 -25.22 5.04 1.01
C VAL A 301 -24.89 5.93 2.21
N SER A 302 -24.55 5.34 3.36
CA SER A 302 -24.28 6.09 4.59
C SER A 302 -23.03 6.98 4.49
N SER A 303 -23.07 8.14 5.15
CA SER A 303 -21.94 9.08 5.21
C SER A 303 -20.73 8.49 5.91
N THR A 304 -19.56 8.55 5.27
CA THR A 304 -18.28 8.12 5.87
C THR A 304 -17.09 8.92 5.33
N ASN A 305 -15.99 8.97 6.07
CA ASN A 305 -14.66 9.43 5.63
C ASN A 305 -13.76 8.28 5.13
N SER A 306 -14.31 7.09 4.90
CA SER A 306 -13.70 6.01 4.12
C SER A 306 -13.62 6.32 2.62
N THR A 307 -13.60 7.60 2.26
CA THR A 307 -13.66 8.03 0.86
C THR A 307 -12.64 9.13 0.59
N LEU A 308 -12.09 9.12 -0.61
CA LEU A 308 -11.37 10.27 -1.16
C LEU A 308 -12.32 11.07 -2.05
N ARG A 309 -12.15 12.38 -2.02
CA ARG A 309 -12.84 13.36 -2.86
C ARG A 309 -11.78 14.21 -3.57
N TYR A 310 -12.20 14.99 -4.54
CA TYR A 310 -11.31 15.93 -5.20
C TYR A 310 -11.99 17.28 -5.46
N ALA A 311 -11.17 18.32 -5.55
CA ALA A 311 -11.53 19.64 -6.04
C ALA A 311 -10.59 20.05 -7.18
N TYR A 312 -11.02 20.97 -8.04
CA TYR A 312 -10.21 21.43 -9.18
C TYR A 312 -10.26 22.94 -9.39
N GLY A 313 -9.18 23.50 -9.92
CA GLY A 313 -8.99 24.93 -10.16
C GLY A 313 -7.92 25.22 -11.22
N ASP A 314 -7.75 26.49 -11.57
CA ASP A 314 -6.74 26.93 -12.57
C ASP A 314 -5.42 27.40 -11.94
N SER A 315 -5.34 27.50 -10.61
CA SER A 315 -4.11 27.87 -9.88
C SER A 315 -3.88 26.93 -8.69
N PRO A 316 -2.62 26.82 -8.19
CA PRO A 316 -2.30 25.99 -7.04
C PRO A 316 -3.04 26.45 -5.77
N LEU A 317 -3.48 27.71 -5.69
CA LEU A 317 -4.22 28.24 -4.54
C LEU A 317 -5.71 28.51 -4.86
N GLY A 318 -6.25 27.83 -5.88
CA GLY A 318 -7.63 27.96 -6.30
C GLY A 318 -7.91 29.27 -7.09
N PRO A 319 -9.16 29.77 -7.10
CA PRO A 319 -10.32 29.22 -6.40
C PRO A 319 -10.72 27.81 -6.89
N TRP A 320 -11.42 27.06 -6.04
CA TRP A 320 -11.75 25.65 -6.23
C TRP A 320 -13.23 25.42 -6.54
N ARG A 321 -13.51 24.41 -7.37
CA ARG A 321 -14.82 23.76 -7.49
C ARG A 321 -14.76 22.33 -6.97
N SER A 322 -15.87 21.83 -6.43
CA SER A 322 -15.95 20.43 -6.01
C SER A 322 -16.03 19.50 -7.22
N GLY A 323 -15.23 18.43 -7.20
CA GLY A 323 -15.21 17.37 -8.21
C GLY A 323 -16.03 16.13 -7.84
N GLY A 324 -16.39 15.98 -6.56
CA GLY A 324 -17.11 14.82 -6.05
C GLY A 324 -16.18 13.72 -5.53
N VAL A 325 -16.68 12.48 -5.53
CA VAL A 325 -15.99 11.31 -4.99
C VAL A 325 -14.94 10.77 -5.97
N LEU A 326 -13.72 10.54 -5.47
CA LEU A 326 -12.65 9.86 -6.19
C LEU A 326 -12.73 8.34 -5.99
N VAL A 327 -12.89 7.89 -4.74
CA VAL A 327 -13.04 6.46 -4.39
C VAL A 327 -13.74 6.32 -3.04
N ASP A 328 -14.58 5.30 -2.87
CA ASP A 328 -15.17 4.88 -1.59
C ASP A 328 -14.64 3.48 -1.29
N SER A 329 -13.82 3.38 -0.24
CA SER A 329 -13.07 2.17 0.06
C SER A 329 -13.95 1.00 0.51
N ARG A 330 -15.24 1.26 0.82
CA ARG A 330 -16.27 0.28 1.17
C ARG A 330 -16.88 -0.48 -0.01
N ALA A 331 -16.36 -0.28 -1.22
CA ALA A 331 -16.77 -0.99 -2.43
C ALA A 331 -18.27 -0.85 -2.77
N PRO A 332 -18.76 0.35 -3.13
CA PRO A 332 -20.14 0.54 -3.58
C PRO A 332 -20.45 -0.31 -4.83
N VAL A 333 -21.55 -1.05 -4.76
CA VAL A 333 -22.09 -1.94 -5.81
C VAL A 333 -23.61 -1.96 -5.72
N LEU A 334 -24.29 -2.58 -6.69
CA LEU A 334 -25.74 -2.78 -6.59
C LEU A 334 -26.11 -3.70 -5.43
N ASN A 335 -27.28 -3.51 -4.84
CA ASN A 335 -27.91 -4.56 -4.04
C ASN A 335 -28.45 -5.69 -4.93
N GLU A 336 -28.97 -6.76 -4.32
CA GLU A 336 -29.41 -7.96 -5.07
C GLU A 336 -30.42 -7.64 -6.18
N ASP A 337 -31.44 -6.83 -5.89
CA ASP A 337 -32.51 -6.52 -6.85
C ASP A 337 -32.24 -5.27 -7.72
N GLY A 338 -31.08 -4.61 -7.54
CA GLY A 338 -30.71 -3.39 -8.26
C GLY A 338 -31.53 -2.16 -7.90
N SER A 339 -32.31 -2.20 -6.81
CA SER A 339 -33.11 -1.06 -6.36
C SER A 339 -32.30 0.05 -5.70
N ALA A 340 -31.11 -0.25 -5.19
CA ALA A 340 -30.22 0.69 -4.52
C ALA A 340 -28.74 0.28 -4.63
N LEU A 341 -27.84 1.20 -4.27
CA LEU A 341 -26.44 0.86 -4.01
C LEU A 341 -26.25 0.37 -2.56
N GLN A 342 -25.27 -0.52 -2.38
CA GLN A 342 -24.81 -1.02 -1.08
C GLN A 342 -23.28 -1.07 -1.05
N THR A 343 -22.72 -1.21 0.15
CA THR A 343 -21.28 -1.41 0.35
C THR A 343 -20.97 -2.90 0.49
N SER A 344 -19.88 -3.35 -0.14
CA SER A 344 -19.44 -4.75 -0.12
C SER A 344 -18.07 -4.96 0.51
N TYR A 345 -17.54 -3.96 1.21
CA TYR A 345 -16.31 -4.07 1.98
C TYR A 345 -16.36 -3.16 3.21
N SER A 346 -15.54 -3.48 4.21
CA SER A 346 -15.44 -2.68 5.43
C SER A 346 -14.88 -1.29 5.17
N GLY A 347 -15.26 -0.34 6.02
CA GLY A 347 -14.79 1.04 5.96
C GLY A 347 -14.06 1.46 7.24
N HIS A 348 -13.01 2.25 7.08
CA HIS A 348 -12.35 3.03 8.12
C HIS A 348 -11.92 4.38 7.50
N ASN A 349 -11.08 5.22 8.10
CA ASN A 349 -10.44 6.31 7.35
C ASN A 349 -9.75 5.80 6.06
N THR A 350 -9.59 6.70 5.09
CA THR A 350 -8.78 6.45 3.89
C THR A 350 -7.93 7.67 3.58
N HIS A 351 -6.80 7.44 2.94
CA HIS A 351 -5.82 8.44 2.52
C HIS A 351 -5.23 7.96 1.19
N GLY A 352 -4.96 8.88 0.27
CA GLY A 352 -4.21 8.59 -0.95
C GLY A 352 -4.26 9.73 -1.97
N SER A 353 -3.94 9.43 -3.21
CA SER A 353 -3.73 10.42 -4.27
C SER A 353 -4.03 9.84 -5.66
N ILE A 354 -3.61 10.53 -6.71
CA ILE A 354 -3.62 10.06 -8.09
C ILE A 354 -2.21 10.17 -8.71
N GLU A 355 -1.86 9.22 -9.57
CA GLU A 355 -0.58 9.23 -10.30
C GLU A 355 -0.74 8.64 -11.70
N LEU A 356 0.01 9.18 -12.66
CA LEU A 356 0.04 8.71 -14.04
C LEU A 356 1.23 7.76 -14.24
N ILE A 357 0.94 6.52 -14.64
CA ILE A 357 1.97 5.51 -14.88
C ILE A 357 1.69 4.86 -16.24
N ASN A 358 2.65 4.97 -17.17
CA ASN A 358 2.54 4.44 -18.54
C ASN A 358 1.21 4.75 -19.24
N ASP A 359 0.84 6.03 -19.32
CA ASP A 359 -0.41 6.47 -19.96
C ASP A 359 -1.69 5.88 -19.33
N GLN A 360 -1.64 5.53 -18.04
CA GLN A 360 -2.80 5.12 -17.24
C GLN A 360 -2.81 5.88 -15.93
N TRP A 361 -3.91 6.58 -15.66
CA TRP A 361 -4.14 7.18 -14.36
C TRP A 361 -4.65 6.13 -13.38
N TYR A 362 -4.21 6.27 -12.13
CA TYR A 362 -4.63 5.44 -11.02
C TYR A 362 -5.00 6.31 -9.82
N ALA A 363 -6.06 5.91 -9.10
CA ALA A 363 -6.35 6.38 -7.76
C ALA A 363 -5.69 5.43 -6.75
N PHE A 364 -4.89 5.99 -5.85
CA PHE A 364 -4.26 5.31 -4.73
C PHE A 364 -5.06 5.61 -3.47
N TYR A 365 -5.25 4.58 -2.65
CA TYR A 365 -5.95 4.69 -1.38
C TYR A 365 -5.50 3.54 -0.47
N HIS A 366 -6.01 3.47 0.75
CA HIS A 366 -5.82 2.30 1.60
C HIS A 366 -7.16 1.75 2.08
N ARG A 367 -7.16 0.49 2.54
CA ARG A 367 -8.30 -0.15 3.20
C ARG A 367 -7.92 -0.73 4.53
N ALA A 368 -8.93 -0.91 5.38
CA ALA A 368 -8.84 -1.61 6.65
C ALA A 368 -9.45 -3.02 6.50
N PRO A 369 -8.70 -4.05 6.05
CA PRO A 369 -9.20 -5.40 5.84
C PRO A 369 -9.94 -5.97 7.07
N ARG A 370 -9.52 -5.57 8.28
CA ARG A 370 -10.10 -6.03 9.55
C ARG A 370 -11.10 -5.06 10.17
N SER A 371 -11.60 -4.10 9.40
CA SER A 371 -12.54 -3.07 9.88
C SER A 371 -11.99 -2.16 11.01
N PHE A 372 -10.67 -2.08 11.20
CA PHE A 372 -10.04 -1.16 12.13
C PHE A 372 -8.79 -0.50 11.53
N GLY A 373 -8.35 0.61 12.11
CA GLY A 373 -7.35 1.51 11.52
C GLY A 373 -5.87 1.16 11.71
N ASN A 374 -5.49 0.07 12.36
CA ASN A 374 -4.07 -0.22 12.70
C ASN A 374 -3.47 -1.39 11.88
N ALA A 375 -4.11 -1.72 10.76
CA ALA A 375 -3.67 -2.80 9.86
C ALA A 375 -4.14 -2.45 8.44
N ARG A 376 -3.83 -1.24 7.98
CA ARG A 376 -4.33 -0.71 6.72
C ARG A 376 -3.38 -1.07 5.58
N GLN A 377 -3.95 -1.48 4.44
CA GLN A 377 -3.17 -1.95 3.30
C GLN A 377 -3.34 -1.02 2.09
N PRO A 378 -2.27 -0.81 1.31
CA PRO A 378 -2.31 0.04 0.13
C PRO A 378 -3.03 -0.63 -1.04
N MET A 379 -3.86 0.16 -1.71
CA MET A 379 -4.76 -0.25 -2.78
C MET A 379 -4.69 0.72 -3.95
N VAL A 380 -4.92 0.21 -5.16
CA VAL A 380 -4.93 1.02 -6.38
C VAL A 380 -6.15 0.71 -7.23
N ALA A 381 -6.75 1.71 -7.85
CA ALA A 381 -7.85 1.54 -8.79
C ALA A 381 -7.58 2.34 -10.07
N PRO A 382 -7.73 1.74 -11.26
CA PRO A 382 -7.53 2.48 -12.51
C PRO A 382 -8.65 3.51 -12.70
N ILE A 383 -8.27 4.71 -13.14
CA ILE A 383 -9.20 5.81 -13.43
C ILE A 383 -8.91 6.42 -14.80
N ILE A 384 -9.91 7.10 -15.35
CA ILE A 384 -9.77 8.00 -16.49
C ILE A 384 -10.04 9.42 -16.00
N ILE A 385 -9.24 10.36 -16.51
CA ILE A 385 -9.35 11.78 -16.17
C ILE A 385 -9.54 12.56 -17.45
N GLU A 386 -10.64 13.29 -17.53
CA GLU A 386 -10.94 14.23 -18.60
C GLU A 386 -10.89 15.65 -18.05
N TRP A 387 -10.28 16.59 -18.78
CA TRP A 387 -10.23 17.98 -18.38
C TRP A 387 -10.40 18.92 -19.58
N ASP A 388 -11.03 20.06 -19.33
CA ASP A 388 -11.15 21.14 -20.30
C ASP A 388 -9.99 22.12 -20.18
N GLU A 389 -9.41 22.55 -21.30
CA GLU A 389 -8.44 23.66 -21.30
C GLU A 389 -9.09 25.00 -20.91
N LYS A 390 -10.41 25.13 -21.07
CA LYS A 390 -11.18 26.33 -20.71
C LYS A 390 -10.95 26.70 -19.23
N PRO A 391 -10.88 28.00 -18.87
CA PRO A 391 -10.85 28.41 -17.47
C PRO A 391 -12.05 27.88 -16.70
N VAL A 392 -11.84 27.48 -15.44
CA VAL A 392 -12.88 27.02 -14.50
C VAL A 392 -13.89 28.13 -14.20
N ALA A 393 -13.44 29.39 -14.20
CA ALA A 393 -14.32 30.56 -14.09
C ALA A 393 -15.35 30.62 -15.23
N ASP A 394 -14.97 30.16 -16.43
CA ASP A 394 -15.83 30.13 -17.61
C ASP A 394 -16.53 28.76 -17.77
N GLY A 395 -16.43 27.87 -16.78
CA GLY A 395 -17.09 26.56 -16.76
C GLY A 395 -16.28 25.39 -17.32
N GLY A 396 -14.94 25.52 -17.44
CA GLY A 396 -14.07 24.35 -17.64
C GLY A 396 -14.09 23.41 -16.43
N LYS A 397 -13.93 22.11 -16.67
CA LYS A 397 -14.11 21.06 -15.66
C LYS A 397 -12.97 20.04 -15.65
N VAL A 398 -12.91 19.27 -14.55
CA VAL A 398 -12.17 18.01 -14.46
C VAL A 398 -13.14 16.92 -14.00
N ILE A 399 -13.20 15.83 -14.76
CA ILE A 399 -14.05 14.67 -14.46
C ILE A 399 -13.13 13.46 -14.27
N ILE A 400 -13.26 12.80 -13.13
CA ILE A 400 -12.55 11.55 -12.81
C ILE A 400 -13.58 10.42 -12.73
N ARG A 401 -13.34 9.32 -13.46
CA ARG A 401 -14.20 8.14 -13.49
C ARG A 401 -13.39 6.85 -13.34
N ALA A 402 -14.00 5.78 -12.85
CA ALA A 402 -13.41 4.44 -12.91
C ALA A 402 -13.11 4.02 -14.35
N TYR A 403 -11.97 3.40 -14.58
CA TYR A 403 -11.54 2.93 -15.89
C TYR A 403 -11.69 1.42 -16.03
N ASP A 404 -12.38 0.97 -17.08
CA ASP A 404 -12.40 -0.43 -17.52
C ASP A 404 -11.94 -0.49 -18.98
N PRO A 405 -10.82 -1.15 -19.32
CA PRO A 405 -10.35 -1.20 -20.71
C PRO A 405 -11.30 -1.92 -21.67
N TYR A 406 -12.30 -2.65 -21.17
CA TYR A 406 -13.20 -3.48 -21.97
C TYR A 406 -14.64 -2.96 -22.07
N ALA A 407 -14.99 -1.91 -21.32
CA ALA A 407 -16.26 -1.17 -21.46
C ALA A 407 -16.26 -0.32 -22.74
N GLU A 408 -17.43 -0.03 -23.30
CA GLU A 408 -17.59 0.65 -24.59
C GLU A 408 -16.94 2.05 -24.61
N ASP A 409 -17.18 2.84 -23.56
CA ASP A 409 -16.59 4.17 -23.32
C ASP A 409 -15.38 4.12 -22.37
N LYS A 410 -14.95 2.90 -22.01
CA LYS A 410 -13.91 2.61 -21.03
C LYS A 410 -14.22 3.07 -19.60
N ILE A 411 -15.49 3.30 -19.28
CA ILE A 411 -15.94 3.75 -17.96
C ILE A 411 -16.67 2.60 -17.26
N TRP A 412 -16.32 2.39 -16.00
CA TRP A 412 -17.11 1.56 -15.09
C TRP A 412 -18.04 2.44 -14.23
N THR A 413 -19.22 1.93 -13.89
CA THR A 413 -20.13 2.57 -12.93
C THR A 413 -21.08 1.57 -12.29
N ALA A 414 -21.61 1.92 -11.11
CA ALA A 414 -22.73 1.25 -10.49
C ALA A 414 -23.90 2.23 -10.38
N LYS A 415 -25.05 1.87 -10.97
CA LYS A 415 -26.24 2.73 -11.06
C LYS A 415 -27.51 1.96 -10.76
N ASP A 416 -28.30 2.44 -9.80
CA ASP A 416 -29.53 1.79 -9.41
C ASP A 416 -30.71 2.07 -10.36
N SER A 417 -31.82 1.37 -10.13
CA SER A 417 -33.06 1.53 -10.92
C SER A 417 -33.71 2.91 -10.85
N GLN A 418 -33.33 3.75 -9.87
CA GLN A 418 -33.83 5.13 -9.71
C GLN A 418 -32.89 6.17 -10.32
N GLY A 419 -31.72 5.75 -10.82
CA GLY A 419 -30.73 6.58 -11.46
C GLY A 419 -29.68 7.18 -10.51
N ILE A 420 -29.63 6.74 -9.25
CA ILE A 420 -28.54 7.09 -8.33
C ILE A 420 -27.29 6.32 -8.77
N GLU A 421 -26.17 7.03 -8.92
CA GLU A 421 -24.98 6.54 -9.58
C GLU A 421 -23.73 6.79 -8.73
N TYR A 422 -22.93 5.74 -8.53
CA TYR A 422 -21.57 5.87 -8.03
C TYR A 422 -20.61 6.03 -9.21
N THR A 423 -19.87 7.14 -9.21
CA THR A 423 -19.00 7.57 -10.33
C THR A 423 -17.51 7.45 -10.04
N GLY A 424 -17.14 7.21 -8.77
CA GLY A 424 -15.76 7.06 -8.33
C GLY A 424 -15.11 5.77 -8.82
N ALA A 425 -13.83 5.58 -8.50
CA ALA A 425 -13.02 4.44 -8.88
C ALA A 425 -13.60 3.10 -8.36
N GLU A 426 -13.51 2.04 -9.17
CA GLU A 426 -13.97 0.72 -8.75
C GLU A 426 -12.99 0.07 -7.76
N VAL A 427 -13.56 -0.52 -6.72
CA VAL A 427 -12.87 -1.43 -5.83
C VAL A 427 -12.70 -2.81 -6.48
N THR A 428 -11.45 -3.19 -6.77
CA THR A 428 -11.13 -4.46 -7.43
C THR A 428 -10.02 -5.24 -6.72
N SER A 429 -9.92 -6.55 -7.03
CA SER A 429 -8.82 -7.46 -6.73
C SER A 429 -7.65 -7.31 -7.70
N GLU A 430 -7.86 -6.81 -8.92
CA GLU A 430 -6.84 -6.79 -9.97
C GLU A 430 -5.78 -5.69 -9.78
N GLY A 431 -6.13 -4.58 -9.11
CA GLY A 431 -5.22 -3.45 -8.89
C GLY A 431 -4.62 -2.93 -10.20
N PHE A 432 -3.29 -2.99 -10.33
CA PHE A 432 -2.59 -2.60 -11.56
C PHE A 432 -2.91 -3.49 -12.77
N HIS A 433 -3.35 -4.73 -12.57
CA HIS A 433 -3.64 -5.69 -13.64
C HIS A 433 -4.97 -5.40 -14.33
N ILE A 434 -5.11 -4.23 -14.95
CA ILE A 434 -6.37 -3.72 -15.55
C ILE A 434 -7.01 -4.63 -16.61
N TYR A 435 -6.26 -5.62 -17.13
CA TYR A 435 -6.71 -6.64 -18.08
C TYR A 435 -7.21 -7.93 -17.41
N GLY A 436 -7.27 -7.95 -16.08
CA GLY A 436 -7.62 -9.09 -15.25
C GLY A 436 -6.38 -9.80 -14.69
N LEU A 437 -6.59 -10.48 -13.54
CA LEU A 437 -5.67 -11.42 -12.93
C LEU A 437 -5.47 -12.63 -13.85
N ASP A 438 -4.23 -13.12 -13.97
CA ASP A 438 -3.94 -14.36 -14.71
C ASP A 438 -4.70 -15.53 -14.05
N PRO A 439 -5.67 -16.16 -14.76
CA PRO A 439 -6.52 -17.19 -14.16
C PRO A 439 -5.73 -18.40 -13.67
N TYR A 440 -4.56 -18.67 -14.23
CA TYR A 440 -3.76 -19.86 -13.93
C TYR A 440 -2.74 -19.66 -12.79
N ASN A 441 -3.02 -18.72 -11.88
CA ASN A 441 -2.28 -18.51 -10.64
C ASN A 441 -3.13 -18.82 -9.41
N TYR A 442 -2.45 -19.12 -8.30
CA TYR A 442 -3.08 -19.15 -6.98
C TYR A 442 -3.23 -17.73 -6.42
N TYR A 443 -4.41 -17.43 -5.90
CA TYR A 443 -4.72 -16.18 -5.19
C TYR A 443 -5.19 -16.49 -3.78
N SER A 444 -4.56 -15.86 -2.79
CA SER A 444 -5.03 -15.90 -1.40
C SER A 444 -6.41 -15.25 -1.26
N ALA A 445 -7.15 -15.67 -0.23
CA ALA A 445 -8.37 -15.02 0.23
C ALA A 445 -8.22 -13.51 0.49
N GLY A 446 -7.01 -13.03 0.77
CA GLY A 446 -6.69 -11.62 0.98
C GLY A 446 -6.97 -10.70 -0.20
N TYR A 447 -7.04 -11.25 -1.41
CA TYR A 447 -7.30 -10.50 -2.63
C TYR A 447 -8.81 -10.28 -2.90
N ALA A 448 -9.70 -10.85 -2.08
CA ALA A 448 -11.13 -10.63 -2.23
C ALA A 448 -11.48 -9.15 -2.03
N CYS A 449 -12.33 -8.61 -2.92
CA CYS A 449 -12.75 -7.21 -2.90
C CYS A 449 -14.25 -7.02 -2.66
N TYR A 450 -14.99 -8.13 -2.52
CA TYR A 450 -16.39 -8.16 -2.09
C TYR A 450 -16.52 -9.16 -0.95
N LEU A 451 -17.08 -8.72 0.17
CA LEU A 451 -17.43 -9.51 1.35
C LEU A 451 -18.84 -9.11 1.78
N SER A 452 -19.76 -10.06 1.92
CA SER A 452 -21.03 -9.79 2.62
C SER A 452 -20.83 -9.67 4.13
N ASN A 453 -19.88 -10.44 4.68
CA ASN A 453 -19.44 -10.37 6.06
C ASN A 453 -18.18 -9.51 6.15
N LEU A 454 -18.36 -8.23 6.46
CA LEU A 454 -17.30 -7.20 6.40
C LEU A 454 -16.15 -7.42 7.41
N GLY A 455 -16.34 -8.27 8.43
CA GLY A 455 -15.36 -8.53 9.49
C GLY A 455 -14.62 -9.85 9.37
N SER A 456 -14.76 -10.57 8.25
CA SER A 456 -14.30 -11.96 8.15
C SER A 456 -12.82 -12.11 7.79
N GLN A 457 -12.19 -11.12 7.15
CA GLN A 457 -10.77 -11.18 6.73
C GLN A 457 -9.79 -11.07 7.92
N GLN A 458 -8.68 -11.81 7.88
CA GLN A 458 -7.63 -11.86 8.90
C GLN A 458 -6.23 -11.64 8.29
N ASP A 459 -5.24 -11.26 9.12
CA ASP A 459 -3.84 -11.06 8.69
C ASP A 459 -2.92 -12.18 9.22
N SER A 460 -1.82 -12.46 8.51
CA SER A 460 -0.77 -13.39 8.97
C SER A 460 0.35 -12.71 9.77
N TRP A 461 0.64 -11.41 9.55
CA TRP A 461 1.81 -10.68 10.10
C TRP A 461 3.14 -11.44 9.95
N ASP A 462 3.20 -12.34 8.97
CA ASP A 462 4.30 -13.28 8.76
C ASP A 462 4.92 -13.00 7.38
N ILE A 463 6.16 -12.53 7.38
CA ILE A 463 6.90 -12.15 6.17
C ILE A 463 7.22 -13.30 5.21
N TRP A 464 6.98 -14.55 5.62
CA TRP A 464 7.07 -15.73 4.77
C TRP A 464 5.71 -16.23 4.29
N ASP A 465 4.61 -15.83 4.93
CA ASP A 465 3.25 -16.26 4.58
C ASP A 465 2.46 -15.14 3.93
N ASN A 466 2.51 -15.08 2.60
CA ASN A 466 1.74 -14.15 1.79
C ASN A 466 0.28 -14.62 1.65
N ASN A 467 -0.44 -14.68 2.78
CA ASN A 467 -1.80 -15.18 2.86
C ASN A 467 -2.61 -14.42 3.92
N MET A 468 -3.87 -14.13 3.61
CA MET A 468 -4.84 -13.54 4.53
C MET A 468 -6.15 -14.32 4.42
N PRO A 469 -6.44 -15.25 5.34
CA PRO A 469 -7.64 -16.06 5.25
C PRO A 469 -8.90 -15.22 5.53
N ILE A 470 -10.01 -15.64 4.94
CA ILE A 470 -11.34 -15.15 5.29
C ILE A 470 -11.98 -16.20 6.20
N GLY A 471 -12.09 -15.87 7.48
CA GLY A 471 -12.46 -16.80 8.53
C GLY A 471 -13.95 -16.80 8.87
N VAL A 472 -14.41 -17.95 9.36
CA VAL A 472 -15.80 -18.19 9.83
C VAL A 472 -16.84 -17.81 8.76
N VAL A 473 -16.64 -18.29 7.53
CA VAL A 473 -17.62 -18.10 6.45
C VAL A 473 -18.92 -18.79 6.83
N LEU A 474 -20.02 -18.04 6.83
CA LEU A 474 -21.35 -18.52 7.22
C LEU A 474 -22.18 -18.93 5.99
N SER A 475 -23.25 -19.66 6.24
CA SER A 475 -24.25 -19.92 5.20
C SER A 475 -24.87 -18.60 4.72
N GLY A 476 -24.91 -18.38 3.41
CA GLY A 476 -25.35 -17.13 2.78
C GLY A 476 -24.22 -16.11 2.55
N ASP A 477 -23.01 -16.32 3.08
CA ASP A 477 -21.91 -15.39 2.83
C ASP A 477 -21.47 -15.42 1.37
N ILE A 478 -21.13 -14.23 0.86
CA ILE A 478 -20.68 -13.95 -0.50
C ILE A 478 -19.26 -13.38 -0.44
N ILE A 479 -18.36 -13.99 -1.20
CA ILE A 479 -16.96 -13.55 -1.34
C ILE A 479 -16.67 -13.38 -2.83
N GLY A 480 -16.18 -12.21 -3.25
CA GLY A 480 -15.98 -11.90 -4.67
C GLY A 480 -14.58 -11.39 -5.00
N TYR A 481 -14.13 -11.75 -6.20
CA TYR A 481 -12.85 -11.38 -6.81
C TYR A 481 -13.10 -10.71 -8.15
N LYS A 482 -12.50 -9.55 -8.35
CA LYS A 482 -12.69 -8.72 -9.54
C LYS A 482 -11.34 -8.28 -10.09
N TYR A 483 -10.86 -8.69 -11.25
CA TYR A 483 -11.43 -9.61 -12.22
C TYR A 483 -10.35 -10.60 -12.67
N PHE A 484 -10.73 -11.75 -13.22
CA PHE A 484 -9.83 -12.70 -13.88
C PHE A 484 -9.83 -12.47 -15.39
N GLY A 485 -8.65 -12.37 -16.00
CA GLY A 485 -8.45 -12.07 -17.41
C GLY A 485 -8.53 -13.31 -18.30
N PHE A 486 -9.70 -13.91 -18.46
CA PHE A 486 -9.85 -15.11 -19.30
C PHE A 486 -9.46 -14.90 -20.77
N GLY A 487 -9.52 -13.66 -21.28
CA GLY A 487 -9.03 -13.32 -22.62
C GLY A 487 -7.50 -13.23 -22.75
N GLY A 488 -6.75 -13.20 -21.64
CA GLY A 488 -5.30 -13.06 -21.65
C GLY A 488 -4.80 -11.65 -22.00
N LEU A 489 -3.47 -11.53 -22.08
CA LEU A 489 -2.75 -10.35 -22.53
C LEU A 489 -1.59 -10.77 -23.44
N ASP A 490 -1.68 -10.45 -24.73
CA ASP A 490 -0.75 -10.95 -25.76
C ASP A 490 0.70 -10.43 -25.61
N THR A 491 0.88 -9.21 -25.12
CA THR A 491 2.19 -8.55 -25.01
C THR A 491 2.27 -7.67 -23.78
N ASP A 492 3.47 -7.56 -23.20
CA ASP A 492 3.77 -6.60 -22.14
C ASP A 492 3.30 -5.19 -22.54
N LYS A 493 2.50 -4.56 -21.68
CA LYS A 493 1.91 -3.25 -21.95
C LYS A 493 1.58 -2.53 -20.65
N LYS A 494 1.78 -1.21 -20.61
CA LYS A 494 1.47 -0.35 -19.45
C LYS A 494 2.13 -0.81 -18.14
N GLY A 495 3.29 -1.47 -18.22
CA GLY A 495 3.99 -2.02 -17.05
C GLY A 495 3.45 -3.37 -16.57
N LEU A 496 2.55 -4.00 -17.33
CA LEU A 496 1.95 -5.29 -17.02
C LEU A 496 2.53 -6.38 -17.92
N LYS A 497 2.73 -7.57 -17.36
CA LYS A 497 3.28 -8.73 -18.06
C LYS A 497 2.22 -9.49 -18.83
N ALA A 498 2.57 -9.91 -20.05
CA ALA A 498 1.75 -10.79 -20.86
C ALA A 498 1.44 -12.09 -20.13
N PHE A 499 0.23 -12.62 -20.33
CA PHE A 499 -0.20 -13.91 -19.81
C PHE A 499 -1.22 -14.55 -20.74
N GLU A 500 -1.26 -15.88 -20.75
CA GLU A 500 -2.22 -16.62 -21.57
C GLU A 500 -3.57 -16.73 -20.86
N GLY A 501 -4.63 -16.37 -21.59
CA GLY A 501 -6.00 -16.60 -21.19
C GLY A 501 -6.44 -18.07 -21.31
N SER A 502 -7.69 -18.35 -20.95
CA SER A 502 -8.32 -19.65 -21.20
C SER A 502 -8.68 -19.79 -22.69
N LYS A 503 -8.70 -21.03 -23.19
CA LYS A 503 -9.03 -21.34 -24.59
C LYS A 503 -9.61 -22.74 -24.72
N PRO A 504 -10.38 -23.04 -25.78
CA PRO A 504 -10.97 -24.36 -25.96
C PRO A 504 -9.92 -25.46 -25.96
N GLY A 505 -10.15 -26.50 -25.15
CA GLY A 505 -9.22 -27.62 -24.97
C GLY A 505 -8.22 -27.46 -23.83
N ASN A 506 -8.26 -26.36 -23.07
CA ASN A 506 -7.53 -26.26 -21.81
C ASN A 506 -8.12 -27.16 -20.73
N ASN A 507 -9.42 -27.49 -20.81
CA ASN A 507 -10.16 -28.24 -19.80
C ASN A 507 -10.05 -27.54 -18.44
N THR A 508 -10.28 -26.22 -18.44
CA THR A 508 -10.08 -25.39 -17.26
C THR A 508 -10.94 -25.85 -16.08
N ALA A 509 -10.30 -26.06 -14.93
CA ALA A 509 -10.94 -26.37 -13.66
C ALA A 509 -10.78 -25.22 -12.67
N PHE A 510 -11.83 -24.93 -11.90
CA PHE A 510 -11.77 -24.02 -10.77
C PHE A 510 -11.31 -24.79 -9.52
N ASN A 511 -10.41 -24.21 -8.75
CA ASN A 511 -9.85 -24.80 -7.54
C ASN A 511 -10.07 -23.87 -6.34
N LEU A 512 -10.58 -24.43 -5.27
CA LEU A 512 -10.84 -23.75 -4.02
C LEU A 512 -10.04 -24.39 -2.89
N PHE A 513 -9.32 -23.57 -2.14
CA PHE A 513 -8.57 -23.99 -0.96
C PHE A 513 -9.31 -23.50 0.28
N LEU A 514 -9.83 -24.41 1.08
CA LEU A 514 -10.57 -24.08 2.30
C LEU A 514 -10.29 -25.06 3.43
N THR A 515 -10.52 -24.61 4.66
CA THR A 515 -10.47 -25.43 5.88
C THR A 515 -11.89 -25.58 6.44
N PRO A 516 -12.50 -26.77 6.38
CA PRO A 516 -13.82 -26.99 6.97
C PRO A 516 -13.84 -26.68 8.46
N LYS A 517 -14.91 -26.03 8.94
CA LYS A 517 -15.14 -25.73 10.36
C LYS A 517 -16.34 -26.49 10.94
N THR A 518 -17.28 -26.92 10.11
CA THR A 518 -18.44 -27.75 10.50
C THR A 518 -18.28 -29.24 10.16
N ASP A 519 -18.93 -30.13 10.91
CA ASP A 519 -18.99 -31.58 10.62
C ASP A 519 -20.10 -31.93 9.62
N GLN A 520 -20.98 -30.97 9.32
CA GLN A 520 -22.05 -31.14 8.34
C GLN A 520 -21.52 -30.95 6.92
N ALA A 521 -22.20 -31.56 5.95
CA ALA A 521 -21.94 -31.26 4.56
C ALA A 521 -22.40 -29.83 4.22
N PHE A 522 -21.67 -29.16 3.35
CA PHE A 522 -22.03 -27.83 2.84
C PHE A 522 -21.54 -27.68 1.40
N LYS A 523 -21.92 -26.57 0.77
CA LYS A 523 -21.64 -26.26 -0.62
C LYS A 523 -21.04 -24.86 -0.75
N VAL A 524 -20.19 -24.70 -1.76
CA VAL A 524 -19.76 -23.39 -2.23
C VAL A 524 -20.15 -23.28 -3.69
N ASN A 525 -21.12 -22.41 -3.97
CA ASN A 525 -21.55 -22.10 -5.32
C ASN A 525 -20.56 -21.13 -5.97
N VAL A 526 -20.11 -21.43 -7.19
CA VAL A 526 -19.18 -20.60 -7.94
C VAL A 526 -19.95 -19.89 -9.05
N TRP A 527 -19.84 -18.57 -9.08
CA TRP A 527 -20.59 -17.69 -9.96
C TRP A 527 -19.68 -16.77 -10.76
N LEU A 528 -20.06 -16.52 -12.00
CA LEU A 528 -19.42 -15.60 -12.93
C LEU A 528 -20.19 -14.28 -12.95
N ASP A 529 -19.47 -13.15 -12.91
CA ASP A 529 -19.89 -11.75 -13.05
C ASP A 529 -20.87 -11.18 -12.01
N GLY A 530 -21.63 -12.03 -11.33
CA GLY A 530 -22.48 -11.63 -10.21
C GLY A 530 -22.89 -12.82 -9.35
N PRO A 531 -23.20 -12.63 -8.05
CA PRO A 531 -23.55 -13.74 -7.17
C PRO A 531 -25.01 -14.21 -7.30
N TRP A 532 -25.78 -13.62 -8.23
CA TRP A 532 -27.19 -13.92 -8.46
C TRP A 532 -27.52 -13.98 -9.95
N ASP A 533 -28.35 -14.96 -10.34
CA ASP A 533 -29.00 -15.02 -11.65
C ASP A 533 -30.26 -14.15 -11.63
N ASN A 534 -30.08 -12.84 -11.84
CA ASN A 534 -31.16 -11.87 -11.91
C ASN A 534 -30.82 -10.71 -12.86
N ASN A 535 -31.79 -9.85 -13.16
CA ASN A 535 -31.58 -8.75 -14.12
C ASN A 535 -30.55 -7.70 -13.66
N ALA A 536 -30.34 -7.55 -12.34
CA ALA A 536 -29.43 -6.54 -11.80
C ALA A 536 -27.96 -6.94 -11.97
N TRP A 537 -27.67 -8.24 -11.84
CA TRP A 537 -26.30 -8.76 -11.83
C TRP A 537 -25.96 -9.63 -13.03
N ASN A 538 -26.96 -10.27 -13.66
CA ASN A 538 -26.80 -11.22 -14.76
C ASN A 538 -25.75 -12.31 -14.47
N GLY A 539 -25.65 -12.71 -13.20
CA GLY A 539 -24.67 -13.69 -12.76
C GLY A 539 -24.97 -15.08 -13.29
N THR A 540 -23.93 -15.82 -13.65
CA THR A 540 -24.05 -17.20 -14.15
C THR A 540 -23.43 -18.16 -13.15
N LYS A 541 -24.19 -19.13 -12.63
CA LYS A 541 -23.61 -20.20 -11.80
C LYS A 541 -22.83 -21.15 -12.71
N ILE A 542 -21.52 -21.24 -12.50
CA ILE A 542 -20.60 -22.06 -13.31
C ILE A 542 -20.19 -23.36 -12.61
N GLY A 543 -20.56 -23.53 -11.33
CA GLY A 543 -20.39 -24.80 -10.64
C GLY A 543 -20.72 -24.79 -9.16
N GLU A 544 -20.59 -25.95 -8.54
CA GLU A 544 -20.87 -26.19 -7.13
C GLU A 544 -19.79 -27.11 -6.55
N ILE A 545 -19.06 -26.65 -5.54
CA ILE A 545 -18.16 -27.48 -4.76
C ILE A 545 -18.94 -28.06 -3.58
N LEU A 546 -19.10 -29.38 -3.55
CA LEU A 546 -19.66 -30.09 -2.41
C LEU A 546 -18.56 -30.50 -1.44
N VAL A 547 -18.63 -30.02 -0.20
CA VAL A 547 -17.77 -30.46 0.91
C VAL A 547 -18.53 -31.50 1.74
N PRO A 548 -18.09 -32.78 1.76
CA PRO A 548 -18.79 -33.84 2.49
C PRO A 548 -18.81 -33.62 4.01
N ALA A 549 -19.81 -34.22 4.66
CA ALA A 549 -19.86 -34.28 6.12
C ALA A 549 -18.60 -34.98 6.67
N ASN A 550 -18.13 -34.51 7.83
CA ASN A 550 -16.89 -34.98 8.49
C ASN A 550 -15.62 -34.84 7.65
N SER A 551 -15.58 -33.89 6.70
CA SER A 551 -14.32 -33.52 6.03
C SER A 551 -13.26 -33.11 7.06
N ALA A 552 -12.01 -33.46 6.79
CA ALA A 552 -10.89 -33.16 7.68
C ALA A 552 -10.79 -31.65 7.97
N LYS A 553 -10.53 -31.28 9.22
CA LYS A 553 -10.41 -29.88 9.69
C LYS A 553 -9.04 -29.28 9.36
N GLU A 554 -8.61 -29.50 8.12
CA GLU A 554 -7.36 -29.02 7.57
C GLU A 554 -7.61 -28.40 6.19
N THR A 555 -6.67 -27.62 5.69
CA THR A 555 -6.80 -26.99 4.38
C THR A 555 -6.76 -28.04 3.28
N ASN A 556 -7.84 -28.13 2.51
CA ASN A 556 -7.99 -29.05 1.38
C ASN A 556 -8.21 -28.28 0.08
N LYS A 557 -7.77 -28.87 -1.04
CA LYS A 557 -8.08 -28.39 -2.40
C LYS A 557 -9.32 -29.13 -2.91
N TYR A 558 -10.33 -28.37 -3.31
CA TYR A 558 -11.52 -28.87 -3.99
C TYR A 558 -11.54 -28.32 -5.42
N SER A 559 -11.80 -29.19 -6.40
CA SER A 559 -11.73 -28.84 -7.82
C SER A 559 -13.00 -29.24 -8.55
N ILE A 560 -13.44 -28.40 -9.47
CA ILE A 560 -14.57 -28.65 -10.37
C ILE A 560 -14.20 -28.22 -11.79
N ASP A 561 -14.65 -28.97 -12.79
CA ASP A 561 -14.53 -28.58 -14.20
C ASP A 561 -15.49 -27.41 -14.47
N VAL A 562 -14.97 -26.34 -15.07
CA VAL A 562 -15.73 -25.15 -15.47
C VAL A 562 -15.43 -24.76 -16.93
N SER A 563 -14.75 -25.63 -17.68
CA SER A 563 -14.24 -25.38 -19.03
C SER A 563 -15.35 -24.97 -19.99
N GLU A 564 -16.53 -25.58 -19.88
CA GLU A 564 -17.69 -25.26 -20.71
C GLU A 564 -18.09 -23.78 -20.58
N PHE A 565 -17.81 -23.15 -19.45
CA PHE A 565 -18.12 -21.75 -19.17
C PHE A 565 -16.95 -20.82 -19.49
N VAL A 566 -15.72 -21.20 -19.15
CA VAL A 566 -14.59 -20.25 -19.14
C VAL A 566 -13.63 -20.38 -20.31
N ASP A 567 -13.55 -21.53 -20.99
CA ASP A 567 -12.58 -21.75 -22.08
C ASP A 567 -12.89 -20.96 -23.36
N HIS A 568 -14.02 -20.25 -23.41
CA HIS A 568 -14.41 -19.42 -24.54
C HIS A 568 -14.64 -17.95 -24.14
N LEU A 569 -14.39 -17.60 -22.88
CA LEU A 569 -14.52 -16.23 -22.40
C LEU A 569 -13.38 -15.37 -22.95
N GLU A 570 -13.74 -14.14 -23.25
CA GLU A 570 -12.79 -13.10 -23.63
C GLU A 570 -12.65 -12.11 -22.46
N LYS A 571 -11.75 -11.12 -22.58
CA LYS A 571 -11.66 -9.99 -21.65
C LYS A 571 -11.43 -10.45 -20.19
N LYS A 572 -12.10 -9.80 -19.23
CA LYS A 572 -12.00 -10.09 -17.80
C LYS A 572 -13.39 -10.29 -17.19
N HIS A 573 -13.50 -11.21 -16.25
CA HIS A 573 -14.76 -11.59 -15.59
C HIS A 573 -14.58 -11.75 -14.08
N ALA A 574 -15.63 -11.43 -13.31
CA ALA A 574 -15.59 -11.54 -11.85
C ALA A 574 -15.98 -12.94 -11.41
N ILE A 575 -15.44 -13.38 -10.27
CA ILE A 575 -15.80 -14.65 -9.65
C ILE A 575 -16.36 -14.39 -8.26
N PHE A 576 -17.55 -14.94 -8.00
CA PHE A 576 -18.20 -14.87 -6.70
C PHE A 576 -18.42 -16.28 -6.14
N LEU A 577 -18.20 -16.41 -4.84
CA LEU A 577 -18.44 -17.61 -4.06
C LEU A 577 -19.63 -17.35 -3.15
N VAL A 578 -20.64 -18.22 -3.20
CA VAL A 578 -21.81 -18.16 -2.30
C VAL A 578 -21.87 -19.44 -1.47
N ALA A 579 -21.62 -19.31 -0.17
CA ALA A 579 -21.60 -20.43 0.76
C ALA A 579 -23.04 -20.86 1.12
N GLU A 580 -23.30 -22.17 1.15
CA GLU A 580 -24.62 -22.73 1.44
C GLU A 580 -24.47 -23.97 2.32
N GLY A 581 -25.11 -23.96 3.49
CA GLY A 581 -25.06 -25.09 4.42
C GLY A 581 -26.07 -24.99 5.56
N PRO A 582 -26.22 -26.07 6.34
CA PRO A 582 -27.21 -26.15 7.42
C PRO A 582 -26.75 -25.49 8.73
N ALA A 583 -25.48 -25.09 8.85
CA ALA A 583 -24.93 -24.60 10.11
C ALA A 583 -25.24 -23.12 10.34
N GLU A 584 -25.72 -22.78 11.55
CA GLU A 584 -25.68 -21.41 12.08
C GLU A 584 -24.26 -21.01 12.55
N GLU A 585 -23.37 -22.00 12.70
CA GLU A 585 -21.94 -21.82 12.98
C GLU A 585 -21.10 -21.78 11.68
N GLY A 586 -19.85 -21.32 11.76
CA GLY A 586 -18.93 -21.22 10.62
C GLY A 586 -18.81 -22.50 9.79
N LEU A 587 -18.97 -22.39 8.47
CA LEU A 587 -18.84 -23.48 7.52
C LEU A 587 -17.37 -23.81 7.24
N PHE A 588 -16.57 -22.79 6.90
CA PHE A 588 -15.15 -22.94 6.57
C PHE A 588 -14.36 -21.64 6.78
N ASP A 589 -13.03 -21.75 6.82
CA ASP A 589 -12.14 -20.63 6.53
C ASP A 589 -11.68 -20.73 5.07
N LEU A 590 -11.85 -19.66 4.30
CA LEU A 590 -11.34 -19.57 2.93
C LEU A 590 -9.86 -19.22 2.97
N ILE A 591 -9.05 -19.99 2.24
CA ILE A 591 -7.60 -19.80 2.16
C ILE A 591 -7.20 -19.16 0.83
N GLY A 592 -7.81 -19.59 -0.27
CA GLY A 592 -7.54 -19.03 -1.58
C GLY A 592 -8.24 -19.79 -2.71
N LEU A 593 -8.03 -19.33 -3.94
CA LEU A 593 -8.61 -19.92 -5.15
C LEU A 593 -7.72 -19.71 -6.37
N GLY A 594 -8.09 -20.33 -7.48
CA GLY A 594 -7.53 -20.07 -8.81
C GLY A 594 -8.03 -21.10 -9.82
N PHE A 595 -7.58 -20.99 -11.07
CA PHE A 595 -7.93 -21.95 -12.12
C PHE A 595 -6.71 -22.79 -12.50
N SER A 596 -6.95 -24.02 -12.93
CA SER A 596 -5.94 -24.92 -13.50
C SER A 596 -6.37 -25.40 -14.87
N SER A 597 -5.45 -25.91 -15.66
CA SER A 597 -5.70 -26.58 -16.94
C SER A 597 -4.91 -27.89 -17.01
N ASP A 598 -5.08 -28.66 -18.08
CA ASP A 598 -4.28 -29.85 -18.35
C ASP A 598 -2.76 -29.58 -18.39
N GLN A 599 -2.36 -28.33 -18.62
CA GLN A 599 -0.95 -27.92 -18.75
C GLN A 599 -0.45 -27.05 -17.58
N LYS A 600 -1.36 -26.48 -16.78
CA LYS A 600 -1.03 -25.59 -15.67
C LYS A 600 -1.76 -26.04 -14.41
N GLU A 601 -1.03 -26.63 -13.48
CA GLU A 601 -1.53 -26.87 -12.13
C GLU A 601 -1.34 -25.62 -11.27
N ILE A 602 -2.22 -25.44 -10.28
CA ILE A 602 -2.01 -24.45 -9.23
C ILE A 602 -1.74 -25.12 -7.90
N VAL A 603 -0.77 -24.57 -7.18
CA VAL A 603 -0.33 -25.04 -5.88
C VAL A 603 -0.39 -23.87 -4.92
N ARG A 604 -1.06 -24.08 -3.79
CA ARG A 604 -1.04 -23.13 -2.69
C ARG A 604 0.40 -23.01 -2.15
N PRO A 605 0.98 -21.80 -2.07
CA PRO A 605 2.24 -21.59 -1.35
C PRO A 605 2.08 -21.93 0.14
N ILE A 606 3.05 -22.64 0.71
CA ILE A 606 3.10 -22.98 2.14
C ILE A 606 4.42 -22.46 2.69
N ALA A 607 4.33 -21.55 3.66
CA ALA A 607 5.49 -21.03 4.36
C ALA A 607 6.19 -22.14 5.17
N PRO A 608 7.53 -22.20 5.22
CA PRO A 608 8.24 -23.12 6.09
C PRO A 608 7.92 -22.88 7.56
N THR A 609 7.74 -23.96 8.32
CA THR A 609 7.76 -23.93 9.79
C THR A 609 9.18 -24.13 10.34
N VAL A 610 9.43 -23.55 11.51
CA VAL A 610 10.72 -23.63 12.24
C VAL A 610 10.52 -24.29 13.59
N ASN A 611 11.62 -24.83 14.13
CA ASN A 611 11.67 -25.43 15.45
C ASN A 611 12.96 -25.00 16.17
N ILE A 612 12.85 -24.68 17.45
CA ILE A 612 13.96 -24.32 18.33
C ILE A 612 13.93 -25.25 19.53
N GLN A 613 15.09 -25.79 19.89
CA GLN A 613 15.25 -26.61 21.08
C GLN A 613 16.34 -26.02 21.98
N VAL A 614 16.12 -26.08 23.30
CA VAL A 614 17.09 -25.69 24.32
C VAL A 614 17.42 -26.92 25.16
N ASN A 615 18.68 -27.32 25.20
CA ASN A 615 19.16 -28.56 25.83
C ASN A 615 18.38 -29.82 25.37
N GLY A 616 17.92 -29.82 24.11
CA GLY A 616 17.12 -30.90 23.52
C GLY A 616 15.62 -30.84 23.81
N ASN A 617 15.13 -29.86 24.57
CA ASN A 617 13.70 -29.65 24.82
C ASN A 617 13.14 -28.63 23.84
N GLU A 618 11.96 -28.87 23.28
CA GLU A 618 11.28 -27.94 22.38
C GLU A 618 10.87 -26.64 23.09
N VAL A 619 11.02 -25.53 22.38
CA VAL A 619 10.57 -24.20 22.79
C VAL A 619 9.32 -23.84 21.99
N GLU A 620 8.33 -23.22 22.66
CA GLU A 620 7.16 -22.69 21.98
C GLU A 620 7.57 -21.57 21.00
N ILE A 621 7.23 -21.75 19.73
CA ILE A 621 7.49 -20.75 18.70
C ILE A 621 6.35 -19.71 18.71
N PRO A 622 6.64 -18.43 18.96
CA PRO A 622 5.62 -17.39 18.96
C PRO A 622 4.94 -17.26 17.59
N ALA A 623 3.61 -17.18 17.58
CA ALA A 623 2.82 -17.05 16.36
C ALA A 623 2.88 -15.65 15.73
N THR A 624 3.31 -14.63 16.49
CA THR A 624 3.38 -13.24 16.02
C THR A 624 4.73 -12.61 16.36
N PRO A 625 5.21 -11.66 15.54
CA PRO A 625 6.44 -10.93 15.83
C PRO A 625 6.29 -10.04 17.06
N VAL A 626 7.43 -9.60 17.60
CA VAL A 626 7.50 -8.58 18.65
C VAL A 626 6.86 -7.30 18.11
N ARG A 627 5.94 -6.72 18.89
CA ARG A 627 5.20 -5.53 18.45
C ARG A 627 6.04 -4.26 18.64
N SER A 628 5.92 -3.36 17.67
CA SER A 628 6.56 -2.06 17.71
C SER A 628 6.01 -1.20 18.86
N THR A 629 6.91 -0.50 19.55
CA THR A 629 6.62 0.49 20.58
C THR A 629 7.52 1.71 20.40
N ASN A 630 7.26 2.79 21.14
CA ASN A 630 8.16 3.93 21.17
C ASN A 630 9.52 3.58 21.79
N GLU A 631 9.59 2.58 22.68
CA GLU A 631 10.84 2.19 23.34
C GLU A 631 11.73 1.34 22.43
N ASN A 632 11.15 0.40 21.68
CA ASN A 632 11.93 -0.55 20.87
C ASN A 632 12.19 -0.09 19.44
N GLY A 633 11.36 0.80 18.88
CA GLY A 633 11.55 1.33 17.53
C GLY A 633 11.51 0.30 16.41
N ILE A 634 10.84 -0.84 16.61
CA ILE A 634 10.77 -1.88 15.57
C ILE A 634 9.97 -1.36 14.36
N VAL A 635 10.52 -1.58 13.16
CA VAL A 635 10.02 -1.08 11.87
C VAL A 635 9.67 -2.20 10.89
N ASP A 636 9.63 -3.46 11.34
CA ASP A 636 9.30 -4.61 10.51
C ASP A 636 8.74 -5.78 11.34
N TYR A 637 8.46 -6.89 10.66
CA TYR A 637 7.89 -8.11 11.24
C TYR A 637 8.92 -9.25 11.34
N THR A 638 10.22 -8.93 11.39
CA THR A 638 11.30 -9.94 11.34
C THR A 638 11.66 -10.52 12.71
N LEU A 639 11.43 -9.76 13.79
CA LEU A 639 11.85 -10.11 15.14
C LEU A 639 10.76 -10.86 15.92
N TYR A 640 11.13 -11.99 16.50
CA TYR A 640 10.30 -12.83 17.36
C TYR A 640 11.01 -13.07 18.70
N GLN A 641 10.24 -13.30 19.76
CA GLN A 641 10.78 -13.63 21.08
C GLN A 641 10.19 -14.94 21.59
N ALA A 642 11.06 -15.89 21.89
CA ALA A 642 10.72 -17.15 22.53
C ALA A 642 11.35 -17.18 23.94
N SER A 643 10.69 -17.84 24.89
CA SER A 643 11.20 -18.00 26.26
C SER A 643 11.40 -19.46 26.60
N TYR A 644 12.49 -19.78 27.28
CA TYR A 644 12.75 -21.11 27.85
C TYR A 644 13.00 -21.01 29.35
N LYS A 645 12.26 -21.80 30.12
CA LYS A 645 12.39 -21.85 31.58
C LYS A 645 13.32 -22.98 32.01
N PHE A 646 14.24 -22.68 32.92
CA PHE A 646 15.17 -23.66 33.48
C PHE A 646 15.02 -23.79 35.00
N SER A 647 15.31 -24.98 35.53
CA SER A 647 15.17 -25.24 36.97
C SER A 647 16.13 -24.40 37.80
N SER A 648 15.59 -23.84 38.89
CA SER A 648 16.35 -23.11 39.92
C SER A 648 17.62 -23.89 40.34
N GLY A 649 18.79 -23.26 40.20
CA GLY A 649 20.10 -23.86 40.53
C GLY A 649 20.90 -24.39 39.33
N THR A 650 20.38 -24.25 38.11
CA THR A 650 21.17 -24.48 36.89
C THR A 650 22.30 -23.44 36.81
N SER A 651 23.54 -23.87 36.56
CA SER A 651 24.70 -22.98 36.37
C SER A 651 25.32 -23.07 34.98
N GLU A 652 24.89 -24.05 34.17
CA GLU A 652 25.34 -24.20 32.78
C GLU A 652 24.50 -23.33 31.86
N THR A 653 25.16 -22.66 30.92
CA THR A 653 24.48 -21.87 29.88
C THR A 653 23.70 -22.80 28.97
N PRO A 654 22.39 -22.56 28.75
CA PRO A 654 21.58 -23.42 27.90
C PRO A 654 22.09 -23.45 26.46
N ASN A 655 22.11 -24.64 25.85
CA ASN A 655 22.52 -24.85 24.46
C ASN A 655 21.30 -24.82 23.54
N VAL A 656 21.32 -23.94 22.53
CA VAL A 656 20.25 -23.80 21.54
C VAL A 656 20.57 -24.57 20.27
N THR A 657 19.60 -25.32 19.77
CA THR A 657 19.63 -25.92 18.43
C THR A 657 18.36 -25.57 17.69
N ALA A 658 18.40 -25.58 16.36
CA ALA A 658 17.26 -25.18 15.55
C ALA A 658 17.21 -25.95 14.23
N SER A 659 16.00 -26.10 13.70
CA SER A 659 15.72 -26.76 12.43
C SER A 659 14.52 -26.14 11.73
N ALA A 660 14.34 -26.46 10.45
CA ALA A 660 13.20 -26.01 9.65
C ALA A 660 12.63 -27.16 8.84
N SER A 661 11.35 -27.07 8.50
CA SER A 661 10.64 -28.06 7.68
C SER A 661 11.09 -28.07 6.21
N ASN A 662 11.69 -26.98 5.73
CA ASN A 662 12.18 -26.85 4.36
C ASN A 662 13.71 -26.73 4.34
N PRO A 663 14.43 -27.59 3.58
CA PRO A 663 15.90 -27.57 3.52
C PRO A 663 16.50 -26.31 2.87
N ALA A 664 15.69 -25.49 2.18
CA ALA A 664 16.12 -24.19 1.66
C ALA A 664 16.30 -23.14 2.77
N VAL A 665 15.75 -23.37 3.97
CA VAL A 665 15.90 -22.46 5.10
C VAL A 665 17.29 -22.63 5.70
N ARG A 666 18.11 -21.58 5.61
CA ARG A 666 19.41 -21.54 6.28
C ARG A 666 19.21 -21.13 7.74
N VAL A 667 19.83 -21.90 8.64
CA VAL A 667 19.79 -21.66 10.08
C VAL A 667 21.16 -21.16 10.54
N ASP A 668 21.18 -20.02 11.23
CA ASP A 668 22.36 -19.47 11.90
C ASP A 668 22.03 -19.25 13.38
N ILE A 669 22.91 -19.70 14.27
CA ILE A 669 22.66 -19.70 15.72
C ILE A 669 23.82 -19.03 16.43
N MET A 670 23.51 -17.96 17.16
CA MET A 670 24.38 -17.35 18.14
C MET A 670 23.96 -17.83 19.53
N GLN A 671 24.82 -18.61 20.18
CA GLN A 671 24.59 -19.05 21.56
C GLN A 671 24.69 -17.87 22.52
N ALA A 672 23.98 -17.95 23.65
CA ALA A 672 24.17 -16.98 24.73
C ALA A 672 25.55 -17.17 25.39
N ASP A 673 26.14 -16.08 25.84
CA ASP A 673 27.42 -16.10 26.56
C ASP A 673 27.27 -16.47 28.05
N SER A 674 26.06 -16.43 28.60
CA SER A 674 25.75 -16.71 30.00
C SER A 674 24.30 -17.19 30.19
N ILE A 675 23.97 -17.67 31.39
CA ILE A 675 22.61 -18.12 31.74
C ILE A 675 21.57 -17.00 31.75
N ASP A 676 22.01 -15.75 31.95
CA ASP A 676 21.15 -14.55 31.88
C ASP A 676 21.22 -13.88 30.49
N GLY A 677 21.93 -14.49 29.55
CA GLY A 677 22.08 -14.00 28.19
C GLY A 677 20.91 -14.39 27.28
N ILE A 678 20.96 -13.92 26.03
CA ILE A 678 19.99 -14.23 24.98
C ILE A 678 20.71 -15.00 23.88
N ALA A 679 20.13 -16.11 23.44
CA ALA A 679 20.57 -16.76 22.20
C ALA A 679 19.75 -16.22 21.02
N VAL A 680 20.38 -16.05 19.86
CA VAL A 680 19.74 -15.53 18.65
C VAL A 680 19.74 -16.62 17.59
N VAL A 681 18.57 -16.92 17.05
CA VAL A 681 18.40 -17.87 15.94
C VAL A 681 17.87 -17.13 14.73
N ASN A 682 18.68 -17.07 13.67
CA ASN A 682 18.27 -16.52 12.39
C ASN A 682 17.86 -17.67 11.47
N PHE A 683 16.65 -17.58 10.93
CA PHE A 683 16.20 -18.42 9.83
C PHE A 683 16.08 -17.57 8.58
N ASP A 684 16.79 -17.94 7.52
CA ASP A 684 16.77 -17.25 6.23
C ASP A 684 16.09 -18.14 5.19
N TYR A 685 14.96 -17.68 4.66
CA TYR A 685 14.26 -18.31 3.56
C TYR A 685 14.28 -17.40 2.34
N ASN A 686 15.06 -17.77 1.32
CA ASN A 686 15.20 -17.04 0.06
C ASN A 686 15.61 -15.55 0.25
N GLY A 687 16.44 -15.26 1.24
CA GLY A 687 16.92 -13.90 1.54
C GLY A 687 16.02 -13.13 2.51
N ILE A 688 14.89 -13.70 2.93
CA ILE A 688 13.99 -13.11 3.93
C ILE A 688 14.27 -13.75 5.29
N VAL A 689 14.77 -12.96 6.23
CA VAL A 689 15.24 -13.45 7.53
C VAL A 689 14.19 -13.22 8.62
N LYS A 690 13.89 -14.27 9.38
CA LYS A 690 13.23 -14.19 10.68
C LYS A 690 14.24 -14.42 11.79
N THR A 691 14.22 -13.56 12.79
CA THR A 691 15.13 -13.59 13.94
C THR A 691 14.36 -13.94 15.19
N TYR A 692 14.78 -14.97 15.91
CA TYR A 692 14.22 -15.37 17.20
C TYR A 692 15.22 -15.12 18.32
N ASN A 693 14.86 -14.21 19.22
CA ASN A 693 15.55 -14.06 20.50
C ASN A 693 15.01 -15.09 21.48
N VAL A 694 15.87 -16.00 21.93
CA VAL A 694 15.54 -17.03 22.94
C VAL A 694 16.03 -16.53 24.29
N VAL A 695 15.09 -16.15 25.15
CA VAL A 695 15.33 -15.64 26.50
C VAL A 695 15.28 -16.79 27.50
N PHE A 696 16.24 -16.85 28.42
CA PHE A 696 16.29 -17.84 29.48
C PHE A 696 15.75 -17.26 30.79
N GLU A 697 14.78 -17.96 31.38
CA GLU A 697 14.12 -17.54 32.61
C GLU A 697 14.29 -18.62 33.68
N SER A 698 14.67 -18.24 34.91
CA SER A 698 14.61 -19.17 36.04
C SER A 698 13.15 -19.44 36.40
N GLU A 699 12.81 -20.71 36.67
CA GLU A 699 11.54 -21.12 37.27
C GLU A 699 11.25 -20.45 38.62
#